data_AF-A0A9N9UBU5-F1
#
_entry.id   AF-A0A9N9UBU5-F1
#
_cell.length_a   1.000
_cell.length_b   1.000
_cell.length_c   1.000
_cell.angle_alpha   90.00
_cell.angle_beta   90.00
_cell.angle_gamma   90.00
#
_symmetry.space_group_name_H-M   'P 1'
#
loop_
_entity.id
_entity.type
_entity.pdbx_description
1 polymer ?
#
loop_
_entity_poly.entity_id
_entity_poly.type
_entity_poly.pdbx_seq_one_letter_code
_entity_poly.pdbx_strand_id
1 'polypeptide(L)'
;MPEPDNQPQPSAKDSKLLGPQDTIDRFWAKFTSRTPGKATSVIPQSPHAVRLPNAVYRGQQPPPEATYVSYDDAVAICRAKVEKIVKECRRINMRYRDPHFDLEADLKLGRRDCLESLPSIQEGKPPGHTFKPQSAKRVVDIFDEPQFFVDAPSSNDVKQGRDGDCWLMAALCTLSNKPGLIEKICVAHDQDVGVYGFVFYRDGEWISEIIDDYLYLTKPDYDESYLDRVLFDELERANPEEAYRRVYQSNSSALYFAQCQDPQKTWLPLLEKCYAKAHGDYASIEGGFGGEGIEDLTGGITSELFTSDILDKGELLRVNDEFLFGCSTGVWGLNRSDNKGIVELHAYSVQKAVEIDGQRLLRLKNPWGKGEWKGAWSDGSKEWTSEWLQKLGHRFGEDGDFWMTYSDLLRKFQAFERTQLFGPDWGVVQTWTTLTVPWTTSYHDTSFCFTISKPGPVVIVLSQLDDRYFRGLQGQYHFQLAFRLHKTGHEEYIVRSQSQYRMRRSVNVEVELEQGSYQVRLKIIASRREQVLPLDQVIRNNAKKRRDKLIRVGLAYDLAHGKGKFVELPEEKAAKESRDRTIRQAKREEVKRRILCAREQSHYMRRKQLRREKRRAKNKGRIQSRFEKRDNRTASNSDLKVAQGMGKVSPADEASKDSRQVSRKEEPASSEDSESLSDLSGRELDLEIDAHLKESREPAKEGCPPGADQEELDEFEKDPWNAVAVIGLRVYYKISDTDENPQVVKLKVVRPQLLEGVSKDEMEECQKSQGLDIDDSSKDATLEGGIAARKKSIIGEEVRSVHKDKGQP
;
A
#
# COMPACT_ATOMS: atom_id res chain seq x y z
N MET A 1 13.50 72.07 -2.76
CA MET A 1 14.75 71.28 -2.75
C MET A 1 15.58 71.81 -1.60
N PRO A 2 15.41 71.26 -0.38
CA PRO A 2 15.62 69.83 -0.12
C PRO A 2 14.43 69.09 0.57
N GLU A 3 14.67 67.80 0.84
CA GLU A 3 14.00 66.82 1.74
C GLU A 3 12.48 66.52 1.61
N PRO A 4 12.11 65.28 1.24
CA PRO A 4 10.76 64.72 1.42
C PRO A 4 10.60 63.91 2.73
N ASP A 5 9.35 63.83 3.21
CA ASP A 5 8.94 63.08 4.42
C ASP A 5 9.41 61.62 4.43
N ASN A 6 10.00 61.20 5.56
CA ASN A 6 10.36 59.81 5.83
C ASN A 6 9.22 59.10 6.59
N GLN A 7 8.23 58.56 5.87
CA GLN A 7 7.21 57.71 6.46
C GLN A 7 7.81 56.35 6.88
N PRO A 8 7.42 55.78 8.04
CA PRO A 8 7.98 54.51 8.50
C PRO A 8 7.54 53.35 7.59
N GLN A 9 8.52 52.57 7.12
CA GLN A 9 8.25 51.32 6.41
C GLN A 9 7.48 50.33 7.29
N PRO A 10 6.62 49.47 6.71
CA PRO A 10 5.98 48.39 7.45
C PRO A 10 7.05 47.43 7.98
N SER A 11 6.97 47.12 9.28
CA SER A 11 7.84 46.15 9.92
C SER A 11 7.82 44.82 9.17
N ALA A 12 8.99 44.34 8.74
CA ALA A 12 9.15 42.96 8.30
C ALA A 12 8.56 42.03 9.38
N LYS A 13 7.72 41.07 8.97
CA LYS A 13 7.19 40.06 9.90
C LYS A 13 8.39 39.31 10.49
N ASP A 14 8.53 39.34 11.82
CA ASP A 14 9.48 38.49 12.53
C ASP A 14 9.19 37.02 12.20
N SER A 15 9.93 36.46 11.23
CA SER A 15 10.07 35.02 11.09
C SER A 15 10.86 34.55 12.30
N LYS A 16 10.14 34.23 13.39
CA LYS A 16 10.73 33.63 14.58
C LYS A 16 11.60 32.46 14.13
N LEU A 17 12.91 32.60 14.33
CA LEU A 17 13.88 31.53 14.16
C LEU A 17 13.46 30.38 15.08
N LEU A 18 12.82 29.38 14.49
CA LEU A 18 12.40 28.16 15.17
C LEU A 18 13.65 27.43 15.67
N GLY A 19 13.54 26.76 16.82
CA GLY A 19 14.61 25.87 17.26
C GLY A 19 14.88 24.80 16.20
N PRO A 20 16.11 24.24 16.11
CA PRO A 20 16.38 23.11 15.23
C PRO A 20 15.41 21.94 15.48
N GLN A 21 15.06 21.68 16.75
CA GLN A 21 14.07 20.67 17.12
C GLN A 21 12.65 21.05 16.67
N ASP A 22 12.17 22.28 16.94
CA ASP A 22 10.85 22.74 16.49
C ASP A 22 10.68 22.64 14.97
N THR A 23 11.77 22.85 14.23
CA THR A 23 11.81 22.74 12.77
C THR A 23 11.67 21.28 12.32
N ILE A 24 12.37 20.35 12.98
CA ILE A 24 12.27 18.91 12.75
C ILE A 24 10.89 18.36 13.14
N ASP A 25 10.34 18.80 14.27
CA ASP A 25 9.02 18.37 14.75
C ASP A 25 7.90 18.89 13.83
N ARG A 26 8.02 20.13 13.36
CA ARG A 26 7.15 20.70 12.32
C ARG A 26 7.24 19.91 11.02
N PHE A 27 8.45 19.47 10.62
CA PHE A 27 8.63 18.60 9.45
C PHE A 27 7.87 17.27 9.65
N TRP A 28 8.08 16.55 10.75
CA TRP A 28 7.38 15.26 10.99
C TRP A 28 5.86 15.39 11.06
N ALA A 29 5.36 16.50 11.62
CA ALA A 29 3.93 16.82 11.73
C ALA A 29 3.26 17.21 10.39
N LYS A 30 4.06 17.56 9.37
CA LYS A 30 3.60 17.76 7.97
C LYS A 30 3.83 16.52 7.11
N PHE A 31 4.99 15.88 7.25
CA PHE A 31 5.41 14.74 6.47
C PHE A 31 4.51 13.52 6.67
N THR A 32 3.98 13.30 7.88
CA THR A 32 3.03 12.20 8.13
C THR A 32 1.60 12.61 7.78
N SER A 33 0.92 11.87 6.90
CA SER A 33 -0.49 12.13 6.58
C SER A 33 -1.37 12.06 7.83
N ARG A 34 -2.20 13.10 8.05
CA ARG A 34 -3.18 13.16 9.16
C ARG A 34 -4.37 12.23 8.99
N THR A 35 -4.67 11.86 7.74
CA THR A 35 -5.73 10.90 7.37
C THR A 35 -5.16 9.90 6.37
N PRO A 36 -4.28 8.97 6.83
CA PRO A 36 -3.69 7.97 5.96
C PRO A 36 -4.79 7.02 5.46
N GLY A 37 -4.74 6.71 4.18
CA GLY A 37 -5.78 5.93 3.51
C GLY A 37 -5.38 5.52 2.10
N LYS A 38 -5.65 4.25 1.77
CA LYS A 38 -5.54 3.74 0.40
C LYS A 38 -6.88 3.89 -0.30
N ALA A 39 -6.86 4.15 -1.62
CA ALA A 39 -8.06 3.97 -2.42
C ALA A 39 -8.49 2.51 -2.33
N THR A 40 -9.75 2.26 -1.96
CA THR A 40 -10.34 0.90 -1.93
C THR A 40 -11.30 0.66 -3.10
N SER A 41 -11.46 1.66 -3.96
CA SER A 41 -12.10 1.57 -5.26
C SER A 41 -11.54 2.66 -6.18
N VAL A 42 -11.21 2.32 -7.42
CA VAL A 42 -10.73 3.24 -8.47
C VAL A 42 -11.74 3.44 -9.60
N ILE A 43 -12.75 2.56 -9.71
CA ILE A 43 -13.79 2.65 -10.74
C ILE A 43 -15.01 3.42 -10.23
N PRO A 44 -15.59 4.33 -11.03
CA PRO A 44 -16.83 5.01 -10.67
C PRO A 44 -17.98 4.04 -10.37
N GLN A 45 -18.46 4.07 -9.12
CA GLN A 45 -19.59 3.26 -8.66
C GLN A 45 -20.91 3.79 -9.24
N SER A 46 -21.34 3.26 -10.39
CA SER A 46 -22.64 3.62 -10.99
C SER A 46 -23.80 2.94 -10.25
N PRO A 47 -24.87 3.68 -9.88
CA PRO A 47 -26.06 3.11 -9.22
C PRO A 47 -26.73 1.96 -10.01
N HIS A 48 -26.58 1.95 -11.33
CA HIS A 48 -27.05 0.84 -12.19
C HIS A 48 -26.00 -0.27 -12.34
N ALA A 49 -24.70 0.05 -12.32
CA ALA A 49 -23.62 -0.95 -12.33
C ALA A 49 -23.59 -1.81 -11.05
N VAL A 50 -24.20 -1.33 -9.96
CA VAL A 50 -24.49 -2.16 -8.76
C VAL A 50 -25.31 -3.42 -9.11
N ARG A 51 -25.97 -3.50 -10.28
CA ARG A 51 -26.65 -4.71 -10.79
C ARG A 51 -25.89 -5.46 -11.90
N LEU A 52 -24.99 -4.80 -12.63
CA LEU A 52 -24.28 -5.31 -13.80
C LEU A 52 -22.88 -4.64 -13.83
N PRO A 53 -21.88 -5.16 -13.08
CA PRO A 53 -21.31 -6.51 -13.27
C PRO A 53 -21.44 -7.45 -12.06
N ASN A 54 -22.13 -7.01 -10.99
CA ASN A 54 -22.29 -7.76 -9.74
C ASN A 54 -23.02 -9.12 -9.86
N ALA A 55 -23.50 -9.51 -11.04
CA ALA A 55 -24.18 -10.78 -11.27
C ALA A 55 -23.24 -11.92 -11.73
N VAL A 56 -22.02 -11.63 -12.20
CA VAL A 56 -21.09 -12.66 -12.73
C VAL A 56 -20.13 -13.20 -11.64
N TYR A 57 -19.88 -12.41 -10.59
CA TYR A 57 -18.97 -12.74 -9.48
C TYR A 57 -19.66 -12.78 -8.10
N ARG A 58 -21.00 -12.77 -8.04
CA ARG A 58 -21.76 -12.84 -6.78
C ARG A 58 -22.78 -13.98 -6.79
N GLY A 59 -22.30 -15.17 -7.14
CA GLY A 59 -22.89 -16.38 -6.60
C GLY A 59 -22.65 -16.36 -5.09
N GLN A 60 -23.71 -16.10 -4.32
CA GLN A 60 -23.71 -15.84 -2.88
C GLN A 60 -23.08 -14.49 -2.48
N GLN A 61 -23.74 -13.76 -1.57
CA GLN A 61 -22.97 -12.94 -0.64
C GLN A 61 -22.34 -13.91 0.36
N PRO A 62 -21.04 -13.80 0.69
CA PRO A 62 -20.51 -14.56 1.80
C PRO A 62 -21.33 -14.19 3.06
N PRO A 63 -21.60 -15.16 3.95
CA PRO A 63 -21.98 -14.87 5.32
C PRO A 63 -20.98 -13.90 5.98
N PRO A 64 -21.28 -13.33 7.16
CA PRO A 64 -20.29 -12.57 7.93
C PRO A 64 -19.08 -13.42 8.40
N GLU A 65 -19.06 -14.72 8.09
CA GLU A 65 -17.90 -15.61 8.16
C GLU A 65 -17.34 -15.82 6.74
N ALA A 66 -16.06 -15.50 6.54
CA ALA A 66 -15.45 -15.40 5.22
C ALA A 66 -15.16 -16.78 4.58
N THR A 67 -16.17 -17.35 3.92
CA THR A 67 -16.01 -18.48 2.99
C THR A 67 -15.30 -18.01 1.71
N TYR A 68 -13.98 -18.16 1.68
CA TYR A 68 -13.15 -18.01 0.49
C TYR A 68 -13.46 -19.13 -0.53
N VAL A 69 -13.27 -18.87 -1.82
CA VAL A 69 -13.57 -19.85 -2.88
C VAL A 69 -12.58 -21.00 -2.83
N SER A 70 -13.08 -22.22 -2.64
CA SER A 70 -12.26 -23.44 -2.65
C SER A 70 -11.84 -23.84 -4.07
N TYR A 71 -10.87 -24.77 -4.18
CA TYR A 71 -10.47 -25.31 -5.48
C TYR A 71 -11.67 -25.93 -6.22
N ASP A 72 -12.43 -26.79 -5.55
CA ASP A 72 -13.56 -27.50 -6.16
C ASP A 72 -14.68 -26.54 -6.59
N ASP A 73 -14.95 -25.48 -5.82
CA ASP A 73 -15.89 -24.42 -6.21
C ASP A 73 -15.43 -23.70 -7.49
N ALA A 74 -14.15 -23.31 -7.55
CA ALA A 74 -13.58 -22.65 -8.72
C ALA A 74 -13.60 -23.56 -9.96
N VAL A 75 -13.33 -24.86 -9.80
CA VAL A 75 -13.45 -25.87 -10.86
C VAL A 75 -14.88 -26.03 -11.34
N ALA A 76 -15.86 -26.10 -10.43
CA ALA A 76 -17.28 -26.18 -10.78
C ALA A 76 -17.75 -24.93 -11.54
N ILE A 77 -17.38 -23.75 -11.07
CA ILE A 77 -17.65 -22.46 -11.74
C ILE A 77 -17.02 -22.42 -13.14
N CYS A 78 -15.77 -22.87 -13.27
CA CYS A 78 -15.05 -22.90 -14.55
C CYS A 78 -15.76 -23.83 -15.56
N ARG A 79 -16.04 -25.07 -15.16
CA ARG A 79 -16.76 -26.07 -15.98
C ARG A 79 -18.13 -25.56 -16.43
N ALA A 80 -18.92 -24.98 -15.53
CA ALA A 80 -20.25 -24.45 -15.86
C ALA A 80 -20.19 -23.27 -16.85
N LYS A 81 -19.19 -22.39 -16.73
CA LYS A 81 -18.95 -21.29 -17.69
C LYS A 81 -18.54 -21.83 -19.07
N VAL A 82 -17.59 -22.76 -19.14
CA VAL A 82 -17.14 -23.38 -20.41
C VAL A 82 -18.29 -24.11 -21.09
N GLU A 83 -19.05 -24.94 -20.36
CA GLU A 83 -20.20 -25.66 -20.92
C GLU A 83 -21.28 -24.72 -21.48
N LYS A 84 -21.53 -23.59 -20.81
CA LYS A 84 -22.44 -22.54 -21.30
C LYS A 84 -21.92 -21.92 -22.61
N ILE A 85 -20.63 -21.56 -22.67
CA ILE A 85 -19.99 -21.00 -23.87
C ILE A 85 -20.08 -22.00 -25.03
N VAL A 86 -19.76 -23.28 -24.81
CA VAL A 86 -19.86 -24.34 -25.83
C VAL A 86 -21.28 -24.47 -26.37
N LYS A 87 -22.31 -24.46 -25.50
CA LYS A 87 -23.72 -24.50 -25.90
C LYS A 87 -24.14 -23.28 -26.72
N GLU A 88 -23.63 -22.10 -26.40
CA GLU A 88 -23.90 -20.85 -27.12
C GLU A 88 -23.21 -20.86 -28.50
N CYS A 89 -21.90 -21.13 -28.54
CA CYS A 89 -21.08 -21.24 -29.75
C CYS A 89 -21.65 -22.25 -30.75
N ARG A 90 -22.01 -23.46 -30.30
CA ARG A 90 -22.65 -24.49 -31.15
C ARG A 90 -24.03 -24.08 -31.65
N ARG A 91 -24.79 -23.25 -30.91
CA ARG A 91 -26.10 -22.74 -31.36
C ARG A 91 -25.99 -21.69 -32.47
N ILE A 92 -24.96 -20.84 -32.41
CA ILE A 92 -24.74 -19.78 -33.41
C ILE A 92 -23.78 -20.21 -34.53
N ASN A 93 -23.25 -21.43 -34.47
CA ASN A 93 -22.23 -21.97 -35.39
C ASN A 93 -20.99 -21.07 -35.52
N MET A 94 -20.47 -20.61 -34.37
CA MET A 94 -19.23 -19.82 -34.30
C MET A 94 -18.30 -20.41 -33.24
N ARG A 95 -16.98 -20.35 -33.48
CA ARG A 95 -15.98 -20.59 -32.44
C ARG A 95 -16.00 -19.49 -31.39
N TYR A 96 -15.60 -19.83 -30.17
CA TYR A 96 -15.43 -18.85 -29.11
C TYR A 96 -14.36 -17.82 -29.49
N ARG A 97 -14.58 -16.58 -29.05
CA ARG A 97 -13.64 -15.46 -29.11
C ARG A 97 -13.80 -14.70 -27.81
N ASP A 98 -12.71 -14.44 -27.12
CA ASP A 98 -12.70 -13.83 -25.80
C ASP A 98 -12.88 -12.30 -25.91
N PRO A 99 -14.06 -11.74 -25.56
CA PRO A 99 -14.31 -10.31 -25.71
C PRO A 99 -13.44 -9.46 -24.77
N HIS A 100 -12.77 -10.07 -23.79
CA HIS A 100 -11.91 -9.37 -22.82
C HIS A 100 -10.41 -9.55 -23.09
N PHE A 101 -10.01 -10.42 -24.04
CA PHE A 101 -8.60 -10.73 -24.35
C PHE A 101 -8.39 -11.15 -25.82
N ASP A 102 -9.09 -10.47 -26.75
CA ASP A 102 -8.99 -10.71 -28.19
C ASP A 102 -7.63 -10.24 -28.75
N LEU A 103 -6.71 -11.20 -28.95
CA LEU A 103 -5.34 -10.94 -29.39
C LEU A 103 -5.25 -10.34 -30.81
N GLU A 104 -6.13 -10.78 -31.70
CA GLU A 104 -6.12 -10.39 -33.12
C GLU A 104 -6.68 -8.97 -33.27
N ALA A 105 -7.84 -8.67 -32.69
CA ALA A 105 -8.41 -7.33 -32.74
C ALA A 105 -7.53 -6.32 -31.99
N ASP A 106 -6.90 -6.70 -30.88
CA ASP A 106 -5.95 -5.85 -30.14
C ASP A 106 -4.71 -5.48 -30.97
N LEU A 107 -4.19 -6.44 -31.74
CA LEU A 107 -3.02 -6.26 -32.60
C LEU A 107 -3.35 -5.46 -33.87
N LYS A 108 -4.37 -5.87 -34.63
CA LYS A 108 -4.74 -5.25 -35.92
C LYS A 108 -5.26 -3.82 -35.75
N LEU A 109 -5.87 -3.50 -34.60
CA LEU A 109 -6.29 -2.13 -34.25
C LEU A 109 -5.20 -1.31 -33.52
N GLY A 110 -4.02 -1.87 -33.29
CA GLY A 110 -2.89 -1.19 -32.65
C GLY A 110 -3.13 -0.76 -31.19
N ARG A 111 -4.08 -1.41 -30.50
CA ARG A 111 -4.47 -1.09 -29.11
C ARG A 111 -3.41 -1.53 -28.10
N ARG A 112 -2.81 -2.71 -28.33
CA ARG A 112 -1.75 -3.32 -27.51
C ARG A 112 -2.13 -3.53 -26.04
N ASP A 113 -3.41 -3.60 -25.72
CA ASP A 113 -3.92 -3.83 -24.37
C ASP A 113 -3.67 -5.25 -23.86
N CYS A 114 -3.47 -6.26 -24.72
CA CYS A 114 -3.11 -7.62 -24.30
C CYS A 114 -1.59 -7.75 -24.07
N LEU A 115 -0.80 -6.84 -24.63
CA LEU A 115 0.67 -6.82 -24.58
C LEU A 115 1.22 -5.88 -23.51
N GLU A 116 0.60 -4.71 -23.30
CA GLU A 116 1.15 -3.64 -22.47
C GLU A 116 0.31 -3.34 -21.22
N SER A 117 0.98 -3.29 -20.06
CA SER A 117 0.37 -2.82 -18.80
C SER A 117 0.09 -1.32 -18.82
N LEU A 118 -0.58 -0.80 -17.78
CA LEU A 118 -0.78 0.64 -17.65
C LEU A 118 0.56 1.35 -17.34
N PRO A 119 0.90 2.48 -18.00
CA PRO A 119 2.11 3.23 -17.72
C PRO A 119 2.01 3.91 -16.34
N SER A 120 2.92 3.56 -15.43
CA SER A 120 2.99 4.08 -14.06
C SER A 120 4.30 4.78 -13.72
N ILE A 121 5.12 5.11 -14.71
CA ILE A 121 6.40 5.84 -14.56
C ILE A 121 6.28 7.13 -15.36
N GLN A 122 6.79 8.24 -14.82
CA GLN A 122 6.58 9.57 -15.37
C GLN A 122 7.23 9.77 -16.76
N GLU A 123 8.45 9.27 -16.93
CA GLU A 123 9.22 9.35 -18.18
C GLU A 123 9.69 7.96 -18.63
N GLY A 124 8.72 7.08 -18.91
CA GLY A 124 8.98 5.71 -19.35
C GLY A 124 8.00 5.25 -20.44
N LYS A 125 8.47 4.40 -21.34
CA LYS A 125 7.59 3.59 -22.18
C LYS A 125 6.87 2.55 -21.29
N PRO A 126 5.62 2.15 -21.62
CA PRO A 126 4.93 1.14 -20.83
C PRO A 126 5.70 -0.20 -20.80
N PRO A 127 5.51 -1.03 -19.75
CA PRO A 127 5.88 -2.45 -19.79
C PRO A 127 5.29 -3.13 -21.04
N GLY A 128 6.01 -4.07 -21.64
CA GLY A 128 5.58 -4.72 -22.90
C GLY A 128 5.78 -3.93 -24.20
N HIS A 129 6.25 -2.67 -24.16
CA HIS A 129 6.49 -1.90 -25.40
C HIS A 129 7.55 -2.52 -26.33
N THR A 130 8.36 -3.43 -25.81
CA THR A 130 9.36 -4.24 -26.52
C THR A 130 8.71 -5.35 -27.35
N PHE A 131 7.50 -5.81 -27.00
CA PHE A 131 6.83 -6.89 -27.70
C PHE A 131 6.37 -6.49 -29.10
N LYS A 132 6.78 -7.29 -30.08
CA LYS A 132 6.47 -7.09 -31.51
C LYS A 132 6.00 -8.40 -32.17
N PRO A 133 4.95 -9.06 -31.68
CA PRO A 133 4.27 -10.09 -32.48
C PRO A 133 3.77 -9.46 -33.78
N GLN A 134 3.70 -10.26 -34.83
CA GLN A 134 3.44 -9.77 -36.19
C GLN A 134 2.08 -10.19 -36.73
N SER A 135 1.53 -11.31 -36.25
CA SER A 135 0.15 -11.74 -36.49
C SER A 135 -0.40 -12.49 -35.28
N ALA A 136 -1.69 -12.82 -35.29
CA ALA A 136 -2.32 -13.71 -34.31
C ALA A 136 -3.30 -14.63 -35.05
N LYS A 137 -3.21 -15.95 -34.81
CA LYS A 137 -4.03 -16.97 -35.48
C LYS A 137 -4.60 -17.97 -34.50
N ARG A 138 -5.63 -18.72 -34.88
CA ARG A 138 -6.16 -19.80 -34.04
C ARG A 138 -5.24 -21.01 -34.08
N VAL A 139 -5.32 -21.85 -33.07
CA VAL A 139 -4.58 -23.12 -32.98
C VAL A 139 -4.72 -23.94 -34.28
N VAL A 140 -5.93 -24.13 -34.82
CA VAL A 140 -6.10 -24.95 -36.04
C VAL A 140 -5.51 -24.35 -37.32
N ASP A 141 -5.16 -23.07 -37.33
CA ASP A 141 -4.54 -22.41 -38.49
C ASP A 141 -3.00 -22.53 -38.44
N ILE A 142 -2.46 -22.79 -37.24
CA ILE A 142 -1.03 -22.90 -36.90
C ILE A 142 -0.59 -24.38 -36.89
N PHE A 143 -1.42 -25.28 -36.40
CA PHE A 143 -1.11 -26.68 -36.19
C PHE A 143 -1.99 -27.54 -37.10
N ASP A 144 -1.37 -28.45 -37.87
CA ASP A 144 -2.13 -29.32 -38.80
C ASP A 144 -2.91 -30.41 -38.05
N GLU A 145 -2.39 -30.90 -36.91
CA GLU A 145 -3.05 -31.86 -36.02
C GLU A 145 -2.86 -31.43 -34.55
N PRO A 146 -3.56 -30.36 -34.10
CA PRO A 146 -3.38 -29.82 -32.76
C PRO A 146 -3.80 -30.81 -31.69
N GLN A 147 -2.98 -30.95 -30.66
CA GLN A 147 -3.29 -31.76 -29.49
C GLN A 147 -3.06 -30.93 -28.21
N PHE A 148 -4.02 -30.97 -27.29
CA PHE A 148 -3.89 -30.28 -26.01
C PHE A 148 -2.94 -31.06 -25.08
N PHE A 149 -3.32 -32.30 -24.75
CA PHE A 149 -2.45 -33.28 -24.10
C PHE A 149 -2.36 -34.54 -24.98
N VAL A 150 -1.17 -34.82 -25.54
CA VAL A 150 -0.87 -36.10 -26.23
C VAL A 150 -0.51 -37.15 -25.18
N ASP A 151 0.48 -36.79 -24.35
CA ASP A 151 1.00 -37.53 -23.21
C ASP A 151 0.89 -36.65 -21.96
N ALA A 152 1.26 -37.21 -20.79
CA ALA A 152 1.41 -36.45 -19.57
C ALA A 152 2.37 -35.25 -19.78
N PRO A 153 2.03 -34.03 -19.31
CA PRO A 153 2.86 -32.83 -19.45
C PRO A 153 4.28 -33.06 -18.90
N SER A 154 5.29 -32.83 -19.74
CA SER A 154 6.69 -33.04 -19.40
C SER A 154 7.44 -31.71 -19.32
N SER A 155 8.43 -31.62 -18.44
CA SER A 155 9.37 -30.49 -18.38
C SER A 155 10.16 -30.33 -19.69
N ASN A 156 10.30 -31.41 -20.48
CA ASN A 156 10.91 -31.37 -21.81
C ASN A 156 9.98 -30.76 -22.88
N ASP A 157 8.67 -30.69 -22.63
CA ASP A 157 7.77 -29.94 -23.52
C ASP A 157 7.96 -28.43 -23.38
N VAL A 158 8.53 -27.95 -22.26
CA VAL A 158 8.60 -26.51 -21.94
C VAL A 158 9.78 -25.82 -22.62
N LYS A 159 9.46 -24.82 -23.44
CA LYS A 159 10.43 -23.94 -24.10
C LYS A 159 9.93 -22.48 -24.11
N GLN A 160 10.67 -21.60 -23.44
CA GLN A 160 10.35 -20.19 -23.35
C GLN A 160 10.40 -19.47 -24.72
N GLY A 161 9.47 -18.52 -24.91
CA GLY A 161 9.39 -17.68 -26.10
C GLY A 161 10.28 -16.44 -26.06
N ARG A 162 9.74 -15.33 -26.60
CA ARG A 162 10.40 -14.01 -26.65
C ARG A 162 10.02 -13.09 -25.48
N ASP A 163 9.63 -13.66 -24.35
CA ASP A 163 9.19 -12.95 -23.14
C ASP A 163 10.22 -13.12 -22.00
N GLY A 164 10.14 -12.29 -20.97
CA GLY A 164 10.97 -12.31 -19.75
C GLY A 164 10.37 -13.15 -18.62
N ASP A 165 9.59 -14.17 -18.95
CA ASP A 165 8.73 -14.96 -18.05
C ASP A 165 9.38 -16.26 -17.54
N CYS A 166 10.71 -16.38 -17.63
CA CYS A 166 11.48 -17.60 -17.31
C CYS A 166 11.14 -18.27 -15.98
N TRP A 167 10.73 -17.48 -14.99
CA TRP A 167 10.25 -17.93 -13.69
C TRP A 167 8.98 -18.79 -13.78
N LEU A 168 8.00 -18.41 -14.60
CA LEU A 168 6.79 -19.17 -14.86
C LEU A 168 7.12 -20.47 -15.61
N MET A 169 7.97 -20.39 -16.63
CA MET A 169 8.41 -21.57 -17.37
C MET A 169 9.19 -22.56 -16.48
N ALA A 170 10.05 -22.06 -15.58
CA ALA A 170 10.72 -22.90 -14.58
C ALA A 170 9.73 -23.48 -13.54
N ALA A 171 8.70 -22.73 -13.14
CA ALA A 171 7.62 -23.24 -12.29
C ALA A 171 6.90 -24.42 -12.97
N LEU A 172 6.52 -24.27 -14.25
CA LEU A 172 5.86 -25.32 -15.05
C LEU A 172 6.76 -26.55 -15.26
N CYS A 173 8.06 -26.37 -15.52
CA CYS A 173 9.03 -27.48 -15.50
C CYS A 173 9.04 -28.22 -14.16
N THR A 174 8.94 -27.49 -13.04
CA THR A 174 8.98 -28.08 -11.69
C THR A 174 7.68 -28.79 -11.34
N LEU A 175 6.54 -28.25 -11.76
CA LEU A 175 5.23 -28.89 -11.61
C LEU A 175 5.11 -30.18 -12.42
N SER A 176 5.69 -30.21 -13.62
CA SER A 176 5.74 -31.39 -14.48
C SER A 176 6.48 -32.59 -13.84
N ASN A 177 7.25 -32.39 -12.76
CA ASN A 177 7.86 -33.48 -12.01
C ASN A 177 6.83 -34.33 -11.22
N LYS A 178 5.66 -33.75 -10.88
CA LYS A 178 4.59 -34.43 -10.13
C LYS A 178 3.37 -34.62 -11.06
N PRO A 179 3.04 -35.86 -11.48
CA PRO A 179 1.95 -36.10 -12.41
C PRO A 179 0.61 -35.65 -11.81
N GLY A 180 -0.28 -35.12 -12.65
CA GLY A 180 -1.59 -34.60 -12.22
C GLY A 180 -1.58 -33.18 -11.68
N LEU A 181 -0.44 -32.49 -11.54
CA LEU A 181 -0.43 -31.08 -11.12
C LEU A 181 -0.79 -30.12 -12.26
N ILE A 182 -0.29 -30.33 -13.49
CA ILE A 182 -0.61 -29.47 -14.63
C ILE A 182 -2.07 -29.68 -15.07
N GLU A 183 -2.53 -30.91 -15.02
CA GLU A 183 -3.89 -31.35 -15.37
C GLU A 183 -4.94 -30.81 -14.38
N LYS A 184 -4.54 -30.42 -13.16
CA LYS A 184 -5.38 -29.69 -12.20
C LYS A 184 -5.55 -28.21 -12.54
N ILE A 185 -4.71 -27.63 -13.39
CA ILE A 185 -4.77 -26.21 -13.78
C ILE A 185 -5.81 -26.03 -14.90
N CYS A 186 -5.79 -26.88 -15.94
CA CYS A 186 -6.80 -26.83 -17.02
C CYS A 186 -7.94 -27.84 -16.77
N VAL A 187 -9.13 -27.33 -16.44
CA VAL A 187 -10.20 -28.17 -15.84
C VAL A 187 -11.41 -28.38 -16.74
N ALA A 188 -11.47 -27.68 -17.88
CA ALA A 188 -12.45 -27.85 -18.94
C ALA A 188 -11.92 -27.25 -20.26
N HIS A 189 -12.11 -27.93 -21.39
CA HIS A 189 -11.84 -27.37 -22.71
C HIS A 189 -12.69 -28.05 -23.80
N ASP A 190 -12.87 -27.36 -24.92
CA ASP A 190 -13.51 -27.87 -26.14
C ASP A 190 -12.73 -27.34 -27.35
N GLN A 191 -12.00 -28.24 -28.03
CA GLN A 191 -11.05 -27.87 -29.09
C GLN A 191 -11.77 -27.42 -30.38
N ASP A 192 -12.94 -27.99 -30.70
CA ASP A 192 -13.73 -27.63 -31.88
C ASP A 192 -14.25 -26.19 -31.78
N VAL A 193 -14.77 -25.84 -30.59
CA VAL A 193 -15.22 -24.49 -30.26
C VAL A 193 -14.05 -23.53 -30.01
N GLY A 194 -12.87 -24.03 -29.64
CA GLY A 194 -11.69 -23.22 -29.32
C GLY A 194 -11.83 -22.48 -27.99
N VAL A 195 -12.30 -23.15 -26.94
CA VAL A 195 -12.46 -22.58 -25.58
C VAL A 195 -11.76 -23.42 -24.53
N TYR A 196 -11.00 -22.77 -23.64
CA TYR A 196 -10.21 -23.41 -22.58
C TYR A 196 -10.44 -22.69 -21.26
N GLY A 197 -10.65 -23.46 -20.19
CA GLY A 197 -10.92 -22.98 -18.83
C GLY A 197 -9.87 -23.47 -17.85
N PHE A 198 -9.25 -22.52 -17.15
CA PHE A 198 -8.18 -22.76 -16.19
C PHE A 198 -8.58 -22.26 -14.79
N VAL A 199 -7.89 -22.77 -13.77
CA VAL A 199 -7.99 -22.29 -12.38
C VAL A 199 -6.62 -21.94 -11.84
N PHE A 200 -6.55 -20.80 -11.14
CA PHE A 200 -5.36 -20.26 -10.52
C PHE A 200 -5.66 -19.90 -9.06
N TYR A 201 -4.63 -19.88 -8.23
CA TYR A 201 -4.72 -19.42 -6.85
C TYR A 201 -4.24 -17.97 -6.76
N ARG A 202 -5.02 -17.10 -6.13
CA ARG A 202 -4.75 -15.66 -6.05
C ARG A 202 -5.16 -15.11 -4.70
N ASP A 203 -4.25 -14.39 -4.03
CA ASP A 203 -4.56 -13.62 -2.81
C ASP A 203 -5.38 -14.42 -1.78
N GLY A 204 -5.11 -15.72 -1.62
CA GLY A 204 -5.81 -16.61 -0.69
C GLY A 204 -7.03 -17.38 -1.22
N GLU A 205 -7.46 -17.22 -2.46
CA GLU A 205 -8.65 -17.89 -3.02
C GLU A 205 -8.40 -18.47 -4.42
N TRP A 206 -9.21 -19.44 -4.83
CA TRP A 206 -9.14 -19.98 -6.20
C TRP A 206 -10.04 -19.19 -7.16
N ILE A 207 -9.47 -18.81 -8.31
CA ILE A 207 -10.15 -18.07 -9.38
C ILE A 207 -10.19 -18.91 -10.66
N SER A 208 -11.27 -18.74 -11.44
CA SER A 208 -11.45 -19.40 -12.75
C SER A 208 -11.30 -18.39 -13.89
N GLU A 209 -10.43 -18.67 -14.86
CA GLU A 209 -10.30 -17.86 -16.08
C GLU A 209 -10.53 -18.70 -17.34
N ILE A 210 -11.03 -18.05 -18.41
CA ILE A 210 -11.39 -18.71 -19.67
C ILE A 210 -10.85 -17.90 -20.84
N ILE A 211 -10.25 -18.58 -21.81
CA ILE A 211 -9.67 -17.98 -23.03
C ILE A 211 -10.18 -18.66 -24.30
N ASP A 212 -10.02 -17.99 -25.43
CA ASP A 212 -10.08 -18.60 -26.76
C ASP A 212 -8.71 -19.17 -27.21
N ASP A 213 -8.67 -19.74 -28.41
CA ASP A 213 -7.51 -20.41 -29.00
C ASP A 213 -6.61 -19.52 -29.90
N TYR A 214 -6.76 -18.19 -29.90
CA TYR A 214 -5.81 -17.32 -30.63
C TYR A 214 -4.44 -17.30 -29.96
N LEU A 215 -3.36 -17.37 -30.75
CA LEU A 215 -1.97 -17.26 -30.29
C LEU A 215 -1.19 -16.27 -31.18
N TYR A 216 -0.25 -15.55 -30.58
CA TYR A 216 0.63 -14.61 -31.30
C TYR A 216 1.76 -15.33 -32.06
N LEU A 217 2.04 -14.88 -33.28
CA LEU A 217 3.11 -15.40 -34.14
C LEU A 217 4.25 -14.40 -34.33
N THR A 218 5.43 -14.95 -34.60
CA THR A 218 6.66 -14.18 -34.89
C THR A 218 6.68 -13.56 -36.28
N LYS A 219 5.82 -14.01 -37.20
CA LYS A 219 5.77 -13.62 -38.61
C LYS A 219 4.40 -13.04 -38.98
N PRO A 220 4.35 -12.02 -39.86
CA PRO A 220 3.10 -11.39 -40.31
C PRO A 220 2.26 -12.37 -41.12
N ASP A 221 1.06 -11.96 -41.49
CA ASP A 221 0.27 -12.68 -42.49
C ASP A 221 0.84 -12.45 -43.90
N TYR A 222 0.66 -13.44 -44.78
CA TYR A 222 1.25 -13.44 -46.13
C TYR A 222 0.88 -12.18 -46.93
N ASP A 223 -0.39 -11.77 -46.92
CA ASP A 223 -0.85 -10.54 -47.59
C ASP A 223 -0.36 -9.24 -46.95
N GLU A 224 0.07 -9.27 -45.69
CA GLU A 224 0.54 -8.08 -44.97
C GLU A 224 2.04 -7.81 -45.19
N SER A 225 2.81 -8.82 -45.60
CA SER A 225 4.25 -8.70 -45.85
C SER A 225 4.55 -8.57 -47.33
N TYR A 226 4.60 -7.35 -47.85
CA TYR A 226 4.94 -7.10 -49.27
C TYR A 226 6.23 -7.81 -49.70
N LEU A 227 7.29 -7.75 -48.87
CA LEU A 227 8.59 -8.37 -49.20
C LEU A 227 8.52 -9.89 -49.20
N ASP A 228 7.92 -10.51 -48.16
CA ASP A 228 7.84 -11.97 -48.13
C ASP A 228 6.90 -12.51 -49.23
N ARG A 229 5.81 -11.78 -49.54
CA ARG A 229 4.86 -12.14 -50.60
C ARG A 229 5.56 -12.19 -51.96
N VAL A 230 6.25 -11.12 -52.35
CA VAL A 230 7.02 -11.07 -53.60
C VAL A 230 8.04 -12.22 -53.67
N LEU A 231 8.77 -12.48 -52.58
CA LEU A 231 9.74 -13.59 -52.53
C LEU A 231 9.10 -14.97 -52.69
N PHE A 232 7.86 -15.18 -52.23
CA PHE A 232 7.17 -16.47 -52.35
C PHE A 232 6.47 -16.63 -53.70
N ASP A 233 6.01 -15.53 -54.30
CA ASP A 233 5.40 -15.48 -55.63
C ASP A 233 6.43 -15.73 -56.74
N GLU A 234 7.63 -15.14 -56.61
CA GLU A 234 8.75 -15.32 -57.56
C GLU A 234 9.33 -16.75 -57.56
N LEU A 235 9.00 -17.59 -56.57
CA LEU A 235 9.49 -18.97 -56.45
C LEU A 235 8.62 -20.01 -57.17
N GLU A 236 7.69 -19.59 -58.04
CA GLU A 236 6.84 -20.41 -58.93
C GLU A 236 6.17 -21.63 -58.25
N ARG A 237 5.83 -21.51 -56.96
CA ARG A 237 5.17 -22.60 -56.22
C ARG A 237 3.70 -22.71 -56.60
N ALA A 238 3.20 -23.95 -56.68
CA ALA A 238 1.79 -24.23 -57.00
C ALA A 238 0.77 -23.58 -56.05
N ASN A 239 1.17 -23.30 -54.80
CA ASN A 239 0.47 -22.41 -53.88
C ASN A 239 1.51 -21.66 -53.01
N PRO A 240 1.78 -20.37 -53.27
CA PRO A 240 2.79 -19.60 -52.52
C PRO A 240 2.34 -19.27 -51.09
N GLU A 241 1.03 -19.04 -50.85
CA GLU A 241 0.47 -18.75 -49.54
C GLU A 241 0.58 -19.96 -48.59
N GLU A 242 0.17 -21.15 -49.02
CA GLU A 242 0.28 -22.37 -48.22
C GLU A 242 1.76 -22.74 -47.96
N ALA A 243 2.64 -22.44 -48.91
CA ALA A 243 4.08 -22.57 -48.69
C ALA A 243 4.60 -21.56 -47.65
N TYR A 244 4.09 -20.31 -47.64
CA TYR A 244 4.41 -19.32 -46.61
C TYR A 244 3.92 -19.78 -45.22
N ARG A 245 2.66 -20.25 -45.13
CA ARG A 245 2.08 -20.80 -43.89
C ARG A 245 2.97 -21.90 -43.32
N ARG A 246 3.33 -22.90 -44.13
CA ARG A 246 4.17 -24.05 -43.72
C ARG A 246 5.56 -23.66 -43.24
N VAL A 247 6.16 -22.62 -43.82
CA VAL A 247 7.53 -22.19 -43.49
C VAL A 247 7.58 -21.25 -42.28
N TYR A 248 6.58 -20.38 -42.11
CA TYR A 248 6.67 -19.25 -41.16
C TYR A 248 5.56 -19.15 -40.12
N GLN A 249 4.41 -19.81 -40.32
CA GLN A 249 3.24 -19.70 -39.45
C GLN A 249 2.77 -21.06 -38.90
N SER A 250 3.50 -22.16 -39.16
CA SER A 250 3.11 -23.50 -38.75
C SER A 250 3.95 -24.05 -37.58
N ASN A 251 3.32 -24.90 -36.78
CA ASN A 251 3.87 -25.56 -35.59
C ASN A 251 4.26 -24.61 -34.45
N SER A 252 4.57 -25.18 -33.28
CA SER A 252 4.88 -24.39 -32.09
C SER A 252 6.11 -23.46 -32.20
N SER A 253 7.01 -23.68 -33.17
CA SER A 253 8.17 -22.82 -33.40
C SER A 253 7.82 -21.45 -34.01
N ALA A 254 6.64 -21.31 -34.64
CA ALA A 254 6.16 -20.05 -35.19
C ALA A 254 5.65 -19.06 -34.12
N LEU A 255 5.27 -19.58 -32.94
CA LEU A 255 4.71 -18.80 -31.82
C LEU A 255 5.70 -17.76 -31.27
N TYR A 256 5.18 -16.61 -30.87
CA TYR A 256 5.97 -15.51 -30.33
C TYR A 256 6.35 -15.72 -28.85
N PHE A 257 5.39 -16.20 -28.06
CA PHE A 257 5.52 -16.48 -26.64
C PHE A 257 5.87 -17.97 -26.43
N ALA A 258 5.48 -18.61 -25.32
CA ALA A 258 5.89 -19.97 -25.00
C ALA A 258 5.64 -20.98 -26.14
N GLN A 259 6.55 -21.95 -26.24
CA GLN A 259 6.57 -22.96 -27.28
C GLN A 259 6.60 -24.36 -26.65
N CYS A 260 5.87 -25.30 -27.22
CA CYS A 260 6.11 -26.71 -26.98
C CYS A 260 7.34 -27.18 -27.78
N GLN A 261 8.17 -28.03 -27.17
CA GLN A 261 9.25 -28.72 -27.89
C GLN A 261 8.72 -29.75 -28.89
N ASP A 262 7.60 -30.41 -28.55
CA ASP A 262 6.78 -31.16 -29.50
C ASP A 262 6.05 -30.17 -30.43
N PRO A 263 6.21 -30.29 -31.77
CA PRO A 263 5.61 -29.38 -32.74
C PRO A 263 4.08 -29.24 -32.69
N GLN A 264 3.34 -30.24 -32.17
CA GLN A 264 1.87 -30.31 -32.23
C GLN A 264 1.17 -30.13 -30.86
N LYS A 265 1.92 -30.10 -29.75
CA LYS A 265 1.36 -29.86 -28.40
C LYS A 265 1.01 -28.38 -28.22
N THR A 266 -0.10 -28.11 -27.53
CA THR A 266 -0.67 -26.75 -27.40
C THR A 266 -0.98 -26.31 -25.97
N TRP A 267 -0.84 -27.19 -24.95
CA TRP A 267 -1.19 -26.86 -23.56
C TRP A 267 -0.42 -25.66 -23.00
N LEU A 268 0.88 -25.58 -23.29
CA LEU A 268 1.77 -24.56 -22.71
C LEU A 268 1.44 -23.13 -23.18
N PRO A 269 1.39 -22.81 -24.50
CA PRO A 269 1.06 -21.46 -24.95
C PRO A 269 -0.37 -21.02 -24.56
N LEU A 270 -1.31 -21.97 -24.44
CA LEU A 270 -2.66 -21.67 -23.96
C LEU A 270 -2.69 -21.40 -22.44
N LEU A 271 -1.92 -22.14 -21.64
CA LEU A 271 -1.77 -21.91 -20.21
C LEU A 271 -1.11 -20.54 -19.95
N GLU A 272 0.02 -20.26 -20.61
CA GLU A 272 0.72 -18.98 -20.53
C GLU A 272 -0.20 -17.81 -20.93
N LYS A 273 -0.95 -17.92 -22.03
CA LYS A 273 -1.96 -16.92 -22.42
C LYS A 273 -3.02 -16.72 -21.34
N CYS A 274 -3.53 -17.80 -20.73
CA CYS A 274 -4.52 -17.68 -19.66
C CYS A 274 -3.93 -17.05 -18.39
N TYR A 275 -2.67 -17.35 -18.08
CA TYR A 275 -1.93 -16.76 -16.98
C TYR A 275 -1.68 -15.26 -17.21
N ALA A 276 -1.26 -14.86 -18.43
CA ALA A 276 -1.14 -13.48 -18.85
C ALA A 276 -2.49 -12.73 -18.76
N LYS A 277 -3.60 -13.36 -19.21
CA LYS A 277 -4.95 -12.80 -19.04
C LYS A 277 -5.31 -12.59 -17.57
N ALA A 278 -5.07 -13.59 -16.71
CA ALA A 278 -5.38 -13.52 -15.28
C ALA A 278 -4.66 -12.33 -14.61
N HIS A 279 -3.39 -12.09 -14.98
CA HIS A 279 -2.59 -10.96 -14.51
C HIS A 279 -2.83 -9.65 -15.29
N GLY A 280 -3.61 -9.68 -16.37
CA GLY A 280 -4.10 -8.52 -17.12
C GLY A 280 -3.44 -8.25 -18.48
N ASP A 281 -2.21 -8.70 -18.70
CA ASP A 281 -1.44 -8.65 -19.96
C ASP A 281 -0.17 -9.51 -19.88
N TYR A 282 0.45 -9.80 -21.04
CA TYR A 282 1.75 -10.46 -21.12
C TYR A 282 2.85 -9.69 -20.36
N ALA A 283 2.88 -8.36 -20.40
CA ALA A 283 3.89 -7.60 -19.66
C ALA A 283 3.78 -7.73 -18.14
N SER A 284 2.64 -8.16 -17.60
CA SER A 284 2.45 -8.43 -16.17
C SER A 284 3.16 -9.69 -15.71
N ILE A 285 3.46 -10.61 -16.64
CA ILE A 285 4.18 -11.86 -16.37
C ILE A 285 5.70 -11.75 -16.66
N GLU A 286 6.18 -10.63 -17.24
CA GLU A 286 7.62 -10.30 -17.29
C GLU A 286 8.23 -10.21 -15.88
N GLY A 287 9.24 -11.06 -15.61
CA GLY A 287 10.10 -11.03 -14.42
C GLY A 287 9.45 -11.53 -13.12
N GLY A 288 10.05 -12.52 -12.45
CA GLY A 288 9.52 -13.07 -11.20
C GLY A 288 10.39 -14.14 -10.57
N PHE A 289 9.79 -14.92 -9.66
CA PHE A 289 10.43 -15.98 -8.88
C PHE A 289 9.62 -17.26 -9.06
N GLY A 290 10.26 -18.38 -9.42
CA GLY A 290 9.56 -19.59 -9.85
C GLY A 290 8.61 -20.12 -8.79
N GLY A 291 9.00 -20.05 -7.52
CA GLY A 291 8.16 -20.37 -6.38
C GLY A 291 6.86 -19.55 -6.30
N GLU A 292 6.88 -18.24 -6.59
CA GLU A 292 5.62 -17.45 -6.69
C GLU A 292 4.69 -18.02 -7.78
N GLY A 293 5.25 -18.50 -8.89
CA GLY A 293 4.48 -19.17 -9.94
C GLY A 293 3.92 -20.52 -9.49
N ILE A 294 4.67 -21.27 -8.67
CA ILE A 294 4.16 -22.51 -8.06
C ILE A 294 3.03 -22.18 -7.06
N GLU A 295 3.14 -21.11 -6.26
CA GLU A 295 2.04 -20.65 -5.37
C GLU A 295 0.78 -20.31 -6.20
N ASP A 296 0.92 -19.53 -7.27
CA ASP A 296 -0.20 -19.09 -8.12
C ASP A 296 -0.86 -20.25 -8.90
N LEU A 297 -0.12 -21.33 -9.19
CA LEU A 297 -0.62 -22.50 -9.91
C LEU A 297 -1.14 -23.62 -8.99
N THR A 298 -0.81 -23.63 -7.69
CA THR A 298 -1.12 -24.76 -6.78
C THR A 298 -1.71 -24.41 -5.42
N GLY A 299 -1.64 -23.14 -4.99
CA GLY A 299 -1.95 -22.76 -3.61
C GLY A 299 -0.92 -23.20 -2.56
N GLY A 300 0.25 -23.69 -3.01
CA GLY A 300 1.42 -24.00 -2.18
C GLY A 300 2.03 -22.76 -1.51
N ILE A 301 3.13 -22.98 -0.79
CA ILE A 301 3.87 -21.94 -0.06
C ILE A 301 5.36 -22.10 -0.31
N THR A 302 6.04 -21.03 -0.73
CA THR A 302 7.48 -21.02 -1.02
C THR A 302 8.29 -20.31 0.07
N SER A 303 9.35 -20.96 0.54
CA SER A 303 10.43 -20.36 1.32
C SER A 303 11.65 -20.07 0.42
N GLU A 304 12.17 -18.85 0.47
CA GLU A 304 13.48 -18.49 -0.12
C GLU A 304 14.60 -19.01 0.78
N LEU A 305 15.55 -19.77 0.21
CA LEU A 305 16.72 -20.31 0.90
C LEU A 305 18.01 -19.89 0.18
N PHE A 306 18.97 -19.31 0.90
CA PHE A 306 20.28 -18.97 0.34
C PHE A 306 21.29 -20.09 0.59
N THR A 307 22.18 -20.33 -0.37
CA THR A 307 23.22 -21.37 -0.30
C THR A 307 24.11 -21.27 0.95
N SER A 308 24.34 -20.06 1.46
CA SER A 308 25.08 -19.80 2.70
C SER A 308 24.37 -20.28 3.96
N ASP A 309 23.03 -20.39 3.90
CA ASP A 309 22.15 -20.52 5.06
C ASP A 309 21.53 -21.93 5.16
N ILE A 310 21.78 -22.80 4.16
CA ILE A 310 21.39 -24.21 4.16
C ILE A 310 22.17 -24.97 5.24
N LEU A 311 21.52 -25.18 6.39
CA LEU A 311 22.04 -25.96 7.51
C LEU A 311 22.04 -27.47 7.20
N ASP A 312 20.90 -28.01 6.76
CA ASP A 312 20.80 -29.41 6.33
C ASP A 312 20.95 -29.53 4.81
N LYS A 313 22.06 -30.15 4.39
CA LYS A 313 22.39 -30.41 2.99
C LYS A 313 21.72 -31.69 2.45
N GLY A 314 20.98 -32.40 3.28
CA GLY A 314 20.14 -33.54 2.88
C GLY A 314 18.76 -33.14 2.35
N GLU A 315 18.24 -31.95 2.69
CA GLU A 315 16.85 -31.55 2.36
C GLU A 315 16.56 -31.57 0.85
N LEU A 316 17.54 -31.20 0.01
CA LEU A 316 17.44 -31.24 -1.45
C LEU A 316 17.25 -32.66 -2.03
N LEU A 317 17.48 -33.73 -1.25
CA LEU A 317 17.16 -35.10 -1.66
C LEU A 317 15.65 -35.40 -1.60
N ARG A 318 14.85 -34.62 -0.85
CA ARG A 318 13.37 -34.75 -0.75
C ARG A 318 12.63 -34.06 -1.91
N VAL A 319 13.33 -33.77 -3.01
CA VAL A 319 12.75 -33.15 -4.21
C VAL A 319 11.73 -34.07 -4.86
N ASN A 320 10.56 -33.53 -5.18
CA ASN A 320 9.39 -34.23 -5.70
C ASN A 320 8.74 -35.25 -4.75
N ASP A 321 9.31 -35.53 -3.59
CA ASP A 321 8.59 -36.25 -2.52
C ASP A 321 7.76 -35.24 -1.73
N GLU A 322 8.41 -34.45 -0.88
CA GLU A 322 7.74 -33.48 0.00
C GLU A 322 7.75 -32.06 -0.59
N PHE A 323 8.85 -31.66 -1.22
CA PHE A 323 9.03 -30.29 -1.72
C PHE A 323 9.30 -30.22 -3.22
N LEU A 324 8.88 -29.11 -3.83
CA LEU A 324 9.32 -28.70 -5.16
C LEU A 324 10.43 -27.66 -5.03
N PHE A 325 11.45 -27.73 -5.87
CA PHE A 325 12.63 -26.85 -5.79
C PHE A 325 12.91 -26.11 -7.10
N GLY A 326 12.93 -24.78 -7.02
CA GLY A 326 13.53 -23.90 -8.03
C GLY A 326 14.90 -23.39 -7.58
N CYS A 327 15.74 -22.94 -8.51
CA CYS A 327 17.00 -22.27 -8.19
C CYS A 327 17.41 -21.20 -9.20
N SER A 328 18.12 -20.18 -8.74
CA SER A 328 18.65 -19.08 -9.57
C SER A 328 20.00 -18.55 -9.08
N THR A 329 20.66 -17.75 -9.91
CA THR A 329 21.98 -17.18 -9.63
C THR A 329 22.12 -15.74 -10.17
N GLY A 330 23.17 -15.04 -9.74
CA GLY A 330 23.39 -13.61 -10.04
C GLY A 330 22.71 -12.64 -9.07
N VAL A 331 22.37 -13.09 -7.85
CA VAL A 331 21.67 -12.26 -6.85
C VAL A 331 22.59 -11.18 -6.27
N TRP A 332 23.81 -11.55 -5.92
CA TRP A 332 24.76 -10.68 -5.21
C TRP A 332 25.83 -10.05 -6.13
N GLY A 333 25.57 -10.07 -7.45
CA GLY A 333 26.43 -9.49 -8.48
C GLY A 333 26.39 -10.30 -9.77
N LEU A 334 26.59 -9.62 -10.91
CA LEU A 334 26.85 -10.27 -12.20
C LEU A 334 28.27 -10.84 -12.19
N ASN A 335 28.44 -12.16 -12.25
CA ASN A 335 29.79 -12.73 -12.26
C ASN A 335 30.43 -12.52 -13.63
N ARG A 336 31.48 -11.70 -13.68
CA ARG A 336 32.38 -11.53 -14.85
C ARG A 336 33.26 -12.77 -15.13
N SER A 337 32.91 -13.95 -14.63
CA SER A 337 33.69 -15.17 -14.76
C SER A 337 32.96 -16.22 -15.60
N ASP A 338 33.70 -17.21 -16.10
CA ASP A 338 33.12 -18.31 -16.85
C ASP A 338 32.15 -19.13 -15.97
N ASN A 339 30.86 -18.93 -16.21
CA ASN A 339 29.79 -19.67 -15.55
C ASN A 339 29.56 -21.07 -16.13
N LYS A 340 30.41 -21.53 -17.07
CA LYS A 340 30.34 -22.84 -17.70
C LYS A 340 28.93 -23.12 -18.24
N GLY A 341 28.38 -22.16 -18.96
CA GLY A 341 27.05 -22.24 -19.58
C GLY A 341 25.86 -21.82 -18.69
N ILE A 342 26.02 -21.67 -17.37
CA ILE A 342 24.92 -21.20 -16.52
C ILE A 342 24.64 -19.70 -16.76
N VAL A 343 23.41 -19.41 -17.18
CA VAL A 343 22.85 -18.07 -17.35
C VAL A 343 22.47 -17.47 -15.99
N GLU A 344 22.85 -16.22 -15.74
CA GLU A 344 22.50 -15.45 -14.54
C GLU A 344 21.18 -14.69 -14.68
N LEU A 345 20.57 -14.29 -13.55
CA LEU A 345 19.26 -13.62 -13.51
C LEU A 345 18.14 -14.43 -14.22
N HIS A 346 18.31 -15.76 -14.23
CA HIS A 346 17.46 -16.73 -14.88
C HIS A 346 17.03 -17.83 -13.90
N ALA A 347 15.83 -18.38 -14.11
CA ALA A 347 15.25 -19.42 -13.26
C ALA A 347 15.48 -20.82 -13.84
N TYR A 348 15.85 -21.77 -12.98
CA TYR A 348 16.02 -23.18 -13.31
C TYR A 348 15.15 -24.02 -12.39
N SER A 349 14.67 -25.15 -12.91
CA SER A 349 13.96 -26.16 -12.13
C SER A 349 14.92 -27.24 -11.66
N VAL A 350 14.82 -27.66 -10.39
CA VAL A 350 15.47 -28.88 -9.92
C VAL A 350 14.54 -30.06 -10.21
N GLN A 351 14.95 -30.91 -11.14
CA GLN A 351 14.15 -32.03 -11.67
C GLN A 351 14.28 -33.29 -10.81
N LYS A 352 15.49 -33.57 -10.32
CA LYS A 352 15.78 -34.77 -9.51
C LYS A 352 17.05 -34.57 -8.69
N ALA A 353 17.14 -35.22 -7.53
CA ALA A 353 18.37 -35.37 -6.75
C ALA A 353 18.56 -36.85 -6.40
N VAL A 354 19.80 -37.34 -6.44
CA VAL A 354 20.14 -38.73 -6.11
C VAL A 354 21.48 -38.81 -5.39
N GLU A 355 21.62 -39.82 -4.54
CA GLU A 355 22.89 -40.24 -3.95
C GLU A 355 23.16 -41.70 -4.33
N ILE A 356 24.14 -41.93 -5.21
CA ILE A 356 24.47 -43.24 -5.80
C ILE A 356 25.99 -43.40 -5.77
N ASP A 357 26.49 -44.55 -5.32
CA ASP A 357 27.93 -44.89 -5.27
C ASP A 357 28.81 -43.79 -4.61
N GLY A 358 28.27 -43.11 -3.59
CA GLY A 358 28.93 -42.00 -2.88
C GLY A 358 28.95 -40.65 -3.62
N GLN A 359 28.30 -40.55 -4.79
CA GLN A 359 28.13 -39.32 -5.54
C GLN A 359 26.73 -38.72 -5.34
N ARG A 360 26.67 -37.43 -4.97
CA ARG A 360 25.44 -36.64 -4.89
C ARG A 360 25.27 -35.82 -6.16
N LEU A 361 24.30 -36.20 -6.98
CA LEU A 361 24.04 -35.63 -8.30
C LEU A 361 22.63 -35.06 -8.37
N LEU A 362 22.47 -33.94 -9.07
CA LEU A 362 21.18 -33.30 -9.31
C LEU A 362 21.00 -33.05 -10.79
N ARG A 363 19.76 -33.24 -11.25
CA ARG A 363 19.31 -32.97 -12.60
C ARG A 363 18.54 -31.66 -12.59
N LEU A 364 18.94 -30.71 -13.42
CA LEU A 364 18.34 -29.38 -13.53
C LEU A 364 17.81 -29.16 -14.95
N LYS A 365 16.74 -28.38 -15.08
CA LYS A 365 16.17 -27.98 -16.38
C LYS A 365 16.25 -26.46 -16.56
N ASN A 366 16.85 -26.05 -17.67
CA ASN A 366 16.73 -24.71 -18.22
C ASN A 366 15.41 -24.60 -19.03
N PRO A 367 14.49 -23.67 -18.69
CA PRO A 367 13.24 -23.48 -19.43
C PRO A 367 13.41 -22.90 -20.84
N TRP A 368 14.61 -22.45 -21.24
CA TRP A 368 14.88 -22.03 -22.62
C TRP A 368 14.93 -23.18 -23.64
N GLY A 369 14.93 -24.43 -23.18
CA GLY A 369 15.11 -25.60 -24.04
C GLY A 369 16.50 -25.68 -24.68
N LYS A 370 17.50 -25.01 -24.08
CA LYS A 370 18.91 -24.92 -24.52
C LYS A 370 19.75 -24.24 -23.44
N GLY A 371 21.07 -24.38 -23.53
CA GLY A 371 22.02 -23.65 -22.68
C GLY A 371 22.23 -24.38 -21.36
N GLU A 372 23.06 -25.42 -21.42
CA GLU A 372 23.38 -26.30 -20.29
C GLU A 372 24.71 -25.98 -19.61
N TRP A 373 24.90 -26.62 -18.45
CA TRP A 373 26.17 -26.78 -17.77
C TRP A 373 27.26 -27.38 -18.67
N LYS A 374 28.49 -26.87 -18.54
CA LYS A 374 29.71 -27.32 -19.28
C LYS A 374 30.82 -27.81 -18.34
N GLY A 375 30.47 -28.23 -17.14
CA GLY A 375 31.40 -28.80 -16.16
C GLY A 375 31.27 -30.32 -16.05
N ALA A 376 31.71 -30.89 -14.91
CA ALA A 376 31.55 -32.31 -14.63
C ALA A 376 30.06 -32.71 -14.67
N TRP A 377 29.76 -33.84 -15.30
CA TRP A 377 28.39 -34.36 -15.58
C TRP A 377 27.56 -33.60 -16.61
N SER A 378 28.15 -32.62 -17.32
CA SER A 378 27.57 -32.10 -18.57
C SER A 378 27.49 -33.16 -19.67
N ASP A 379 26.74 -32.90 -20.74
CA ASP A 379 26.59 -33.82 -21.87
C ASP A 379 27.91 -34.20 -22.56
N GLY A 380 28.88 -33.27 -22.61
CA GLY A 380 30.23 -33.54 -23.14
C GLY A 380 31.21 -34.14 -22.12
N SER A 381 30.74 -34.53 -20.94
CA SER A 381 31.62 -34.85 -19.80
C SER A 381 32.12 -36.30 -19.82
N LYS A 382 33.41 -36.49 -19.52
CA LYS A 382 34.08 -37.81 -19.47
C LYS A 382 33.62 -38.72 -18.32
N GLU A 383 32.86 -38.17 -17.38
CA GLU A 383 32.30 -38.84 -16.21
C GLU A 383 31.16 -39.81 -16.59
N TRP A 384 30.56 -39.64 -17.79
CA TRP A 384 29.55 -40.55 -18.31
C TRP A 384 30.13 -41.90 -18.75
N THR A 385 29.79 -42.95 -18.00
CA THR A 385 29.98 -44.35 -18.42
C THR A 385 28.64 -44.97 -18.84
N SER A 386 28.69 -46.11 -19.54
CA SER A 386 27.49 -46.89 -19.90
C SER A 386 26.63 -47.25 -18.68
N GLU A 387 27.26 -47.58 -17.55
CA GLU A 387 26.57 -47.85 -16.29
C GLU A 387 25.85 -46.60 -15.74
N TRP A 388 26.52 -45.44 -15.75
CA TRP A 388 25.92 -44.19 -15.26
C TRP A 388 24.77 -43.69 -16.14
N LEU A 389 24.87 -43.87 -17.46
CA LEU A 389 23.77 -43.56 -18.38
C LEU A 389 22.52 -44.41 -18.09
N GLN A 390 22.70 -45.71 -17.78
CA GLN A 390 21.59 -46.58 -17.38
C GLN A 390 21.05 -46.25 -15.98
N LYS A 391 21.92 -45.98 -14.99
CA LYS A 391 21.54 -45.63 -13.61
C LYS A 391 20.75 -44.33 -13.52
N LEU A 392 21.12 -43.32 -14.31
CA LEU A 392 20.50 -41.98 -14.27
C LEU A 392 19.43 -41.78 -15.35
N GLY A 393 19.37 -42.62 -16.38
CA GLY A 393 18.44 -42.51 -17.50
C GLY A 393 18.71 -41.30 -18.38
N HIS A 394 19.96 -40.84 -18.45
CA HIS A 394 20.33 -39.62 -19.18
C HIS A 394 20.25 -39.80 -20.69
N ARG A 395 19.89 -38.72 -21.41
CA ARG A 395 19.88 -38.64 -22.87
C ARG A 395 20.66 -37.41 -23.28
N PHE A 396 21.56 -37.57 -24.26
CA PHE A 396 22.35 -36.45 -24.76
C PHE A 396 21.55 -35.58 -25.74
N GLY A 397 21.63 -34.26 -25.60
CA GLY A 397 21.04 -33.28 -26.53
C GLY A 397 20.98 -31.86 -25.96
N GLU A 398 21.00 -30.84 -26.84
CA GLU A 398 20.74 -29.45 -26.42
C GLU A 398 19.23 -29.23 -26.18
N ASP A 399 18.71 -29.76 -25.07
CA ASP A 399 17.32 -29.59 -24.62
C ASP A 399 17.18 -28.80 -23.30
N GLY A 400 18.31 -28.37 -22.71
CA GLY A 400 18.35 -27.66 -21.44
C GLY A 400 18.30 -28.53 -20.18
N ASP A 401 18.20 -29.86 -20.28
CA ASP A 401 18.26 -30.79 -19.14
C ASP A 401 19.70 -31.27 -18.91
N PHE A 402 20.24 -31.09 -17.71
CA PHE A 402 21.63 -31.47 -17.42
C PHE A 402 21.82 -31.95 -15.98
N TRP A 403 22.86 -32.78 -15.80
CA TRP A 403 23.32 -33.21 -14.48
C TRP A 403 24.49 -32.36 -13.98
N MET A 404 24.57 -32.19 -12.67
CA MET A 404 25.72 -31.59 -12.01
C MET A 404 25.93 -32.15 -10.60
N THR A 405 27.14 -31.99 -10.05
CA THR A 405 27.42 -32.39 -8.66
C THR A 405 26.73 -31.43 -7.69
N TYR A 406 26.29 -31.93 -6.54
CA TYR A 406 25.78 -31.11 -5.43
C TYR A 406 26.79 -30.02 -5.02
N SER A 407 28.09 -30.33 -5.08
CA SER A 407 29.16 -29.37 -4.73
C SER A 407 29.29 -28.22 -5.73
N ASP A 408 29.04 -28.47 -7.02
CA ASP A 408 29.05 -27.43 -8.06
C ASP A 408 27.75 -26.63 -8.04
N LEU A 409 26.62 -27.27 -7.75
CA LEU A 409 25.34 -26.60 -7.56
C LEU A 409 25.47 -25.51 -6.49
N LEU A 410 25.94 -25.86 -5.28
CA LEU A 410 26.13 -24.89 -4.21
C LEU A 410 27.22 -23.83 -4.50
N ARG A 411 28.11 -24.07 -5.48
CA ARG A 411 29.13 -23.11 -5.91
C ARG A 411 28.63 -22.15 -6.98
N LYS A 412 27.63 -22.56 -7.78
CA LYS A 412 27.13 -21.81 -8.95
C LYS A 412 25.76 -21.19 -8.76
N PHE A 413 24.93 -21.74 -7.88
CA PHE A 413 23.61 -21.22 -7.53
C PHE A 413 23.64 -20.58 -6.14
N GLN A 414 22.87 -19.49 -5.99
CA GLN A 414 22.91 -18.64 -4.80
C GLN A 414 21.59 -18.66 -4.02
N ALA A 415 20.47 -18.76 -4.74
CA ALA A 415 19.12 -18.75 -4.18
C ALA A 415 18.33 -19.97 -4.66
N PHE A 416 17.64 -20.60 -3.72
CA PHE A 416 16.73 -21.71 -3.91
C PHE A 416 15.33 -21.31 -3.45
N GLU A 417 14.33 -21.89 -4.10
CA GLU A 417 12.91 -21.64 -3.86
C GLU A 417 12.30 -22.99 -3.46
N ARG A 418 12.12 -23.23 -2.16
CA ARG A 418 11.56 -24.49 -1.61
C ARG A 418 10.05 -24.31 -1.46
N THR A 419 9.27 -25.07 -2.21
CA THR A 419 7.80 -24.96 -2.18
C THR A 419 7.16 -26.20 -1.56
N GLN A 420 6.38 -25.99 -0.50
CA GLN A 420 5.52 -26.99 0.11
C GLN A 420 4.14 -26.99 -0.58
N LEU A 421 3.64 -28.19 -0.88
CA LEU A 421 2.27 -28.40 -1.37
C LEU A 421 1.40 -28.93 -0.23
N PHE A 422 0.12 -28.53 -0.22
CA PHE A 422 -0.84 -28.92 0.81
C PHE A 422 -1.83 -29.94 0.25
N GLY A 423 -1.91 -31.10 0.90
CA GLY A 423 -2.88 -32.14 0.58
C GLY A 423 -4.24 -31.91 1.26
N PRO A 424 -5.22 -32.79 1.04
CA PRO A 424 -6.51 -32.75 1.73
C PRO A 424 -6.39 -33.01 3.25
N ASP A 425 -5.23 -33.46 3.73
CA ASP A 425 -4.89 -33.59 5.16
C ASP A 425 -4.60 -32.22 5.83
N TRP A 426 -4.61 -31.11 5.09
CA TRP A 426 -4.39 -29.77 5.62
C TRP A 426 -5.65 -28.89 5.56
N GLY A 427 -6.00 -28.33 6.71
CA GLY A 427 -6.97 -27.24 6.82
C GLY A 427 -6.26 -25.88 6.75
N VAL A 428 -6.96 -24.87 6.25
CA VAL A 428 -6.47 -23.48 6.23
C VAL A 428 -7.51 -22.53 6.82
N VAL A 429 -7.06 -21.59 7.65
CA VAL A 429 -7.85 -20.42 8.05
C VAL A 429 -7.12 -19.15 7.65
N GLN A 430 -7.87 -18.13 7.22
CA GLN A 430 -7.28 -16.88 6.76
C GLN A 430 -8.09 -15.66 7.17
N THR A 431 -7.44 -14.51 7.27
CA THR A 431 -8.09 -13.22 7.50
C THR A 431 -7.26 -12.08 6.93
N TRP A 432 -7.91 -11.15 6.25
CA TRP A 432 -7.31 -9.97 5.64
C TRP A 432 -7.62 -8.69 6.43
N THR A 433 -6.71 -7.73 6.42
CA THR A 433 -6.88 -6.41 7.05
C THR A 433 -6.04 -5.34 6.34
N THR A 434 -6.53 -4.11 6.37
CA THR A 434 -5.74 -2.92 5.98
C THR A 434 -5.01 -2.35 7.20
N LEU A 435 -3.75 -1.95 7.02
CA LEU A 435 -2.91 -1.27 8.02
C LEU A 435 -2.24 -0.03 7.43
N THR A 436 -2.21 1.06 8.20
CA THR A 436 -1.28 2.17 7.95
C THR A 436 0.12 1.77 8.41
N VAL A 437 1.12 2.02 7.58
CA VAL A 437 2.53 1.76 7.89
C VAL A 437 3.20 3.09 8.29
N PRO A 438 3.64 3.24 9.55
CA PRO A 438 4.36 4.44 9.96
C PRO A 438 5.72 4.51 9.23
N TRP A 439 6.29 5.71 9.15
CA TRP A 439 7.65 5.87 8.62
C TRP A 439 8.71 5.23 9.54
N THR A 440 8.44 5.22 10.85
CA THR A 440 9.31 4.58 11.85
C THR A 440 9.20 3.05 11.78
N THR A 441 10.35 2.37 11.87
CA THR A 441 10.43 0.90 11.79
C THR A 441 10.19 0.23 13.15
N SER A 442 8.94 0.24 13.62
CA SER A 442 8.50 -0.46 14.84
C SER A 442 7.71 -1.74 14.55
N TYR A 443 7.36 -2.50 15.58
CA TYR A 443 6.24 -3.44 15.47
C TYR A 443 4.93 -2.64 15.43
N HIS A 444 3.90 -3.19 14.79
CA HIS A 444 2.56 -2.65 14.82
C HIS A 444 1.83 -3.12 16.08
N ASP A 445 1.02 -2.23 16.64
CA ASP A 445 0.08 -2.56 17.71
C ASP A 445 -1.02 -3.53 17.23
N THR A 446 -1.36 -3.47 15.93
CA THR A 446 -2.28 -4.45 15.35
C THR A 446 -1.55 -5.77 15.13
N SER A 447 -2.15 -6.83 15.63
CA SER A 447 -1.65 -8.20 15.59
C SER A 447 -2.77 -9.14 15.15
N PHE A 448 -2.42 -10.36 14.78
CA PHE A 448 -3.41 -11.44 14.66
C PHE A 448 -3.31 -12.33 15.88
N CYS A 449 -4.43 -12.89 16.35
CA CYS A 449 -4.43 -13.94 17.35
C CYS A 449 -5.15 -15.16 16.79
N PHE A 450 -4.58 -16.34 17.03
CA PHE A 450 -5.25 -17.60 16.73
C PHE A 450 -5.13 -18.59 17.88
N THR A 451 -6.09 -19.50 17.99
CA THR A 451 -6.11 -20.57 18.99
C THR A 451 -6.04 -21.91 18.29
N ILE A 452 -5.13 -22.77 18.75
CA ILE A 452 -4.96 -24.16 18.30
C ILE A 452 -5.60 -25.09 19.34
N SER A 453 -6.44 -26.01 18.88
CA SER A 453 -7.14 -26.98 19.75
C SER A 453 -6.39 -28.30 19.97
N LYS A 454 -5.44 -28.66 19.09
CA LYS A 454 -4.64 -29.89 19.16
C LYS A 454 -3.18 -29.61 18.81
N PRO A 455 -2.18 -30.22 19.48
CA PRO A 455 -0.78 -30.05 19.12
C PRO A 455 -0.49 -30.63 17.72
N GLY A 456 0.40 -29.99 16.96
CA GLY A 456 0.80 -30.47 15.64
C GLY A 456 1.60 -29.46 14.79
N PRO A 457 1.99 -29.85 13.57
CA PRO A 457 2.70 -28.98 12.64
C PRO A 457 1.76 -27.90 12.07
N VAL A 458 2.26 -26.67 12.04
CA VAL A 458 1.52 -25.49 11.58
C VAL A 458 2.41 -24.64 10.67
N VAL A 459 1.84 -24.16 9.56
CA VAL A 459 2.51 -23.21 8.66
C VAL A 459 1.79 -21.87 8.73
N ILE A 460 2.50 -20.85 9.20
CA ILE A 460 1.97 -19.48 9.36
C ILE A 460 2.53 -18.62 8.24
N VAL A 461 1.64 -18.02 7.44
CA VAL A 461 2.01 -17.19 6.29
C VAL A 461 1.37 -15.83 6.38
N LEU A 462 2.20 -14.79 6.37
CA LEU A 462 1.78 -13.41 6.22
C LEU A 462 2.00 -13.00 4.76
N SER A 463 0.95 -12.59 4.07
CA SER A 463 0.97 -12.16 2.67
C SER A 463 0.51 -10.71 2.52
N GLN A 464 0.97 -10.04 1.47
CA GLN A 464 0.33 -8.85 0.91
C GLN A 464 -0.38 -9.21 -0.40
N LEU A 465 -1.17 -8.29 -0.94
CA LEU A 465 -1.79 -8.48 -2.26
C LEU A 465 -0.73 -8.58 -3.37
N ASP A 466 -0.96 -9.39 -4.40
CA ASP A 466 -0.09 -9.40 -5.57
C ASP A 466 -0.40 -8.24 -6.54
N ASP A 467 0.54 -7.29 -6.58
CA ASP A 467 0.52 -6.11 -7.44
C ASP A 467 0.50 -6.43 -8.95
N ARG A 468 0.89 -7.64 -9.39
CA ARG A 468 0.87 -8.03 -10.81
C ARG A 468 -0.54 -7.96 -11.41
N TYR A 469 -1.54 -8.44 -10.67
CA TYR A 469 -2.94 -8.47 -11.12
C TYR A 469 -3.55 -7.08 -11.37
N PHE A 470 -2.93 -6.02 -10.87
CA PHE A 470 -3.33 -4.64 -11.11
C PHE A 470 -2.13 -3.77 -11.53
N ARG A 471 -1.22 -4.33 -12.33
CA ARG A 471 0.04 -3.67 -12.74
C ARG A 471 -0.21 -2.31 -13.40
N GLY A 472 0.46 -1.32 -12.82
CA GLY A 472 0.33 0.11 -13.07
C GLY A 472 -0.49 0.85 -12.01
N LEU A 473 -1.34 0.16 -11.24
CA LEU A 473 -2.16 0.72 -10.15
C LEU A 473 -1.65 0.36 -8.74
N GLN A 474 -0.52 -0.32 -8.60
CA GLN A 474 0.04 -0.72 -7.29
C GLN A 474 0.32 0.46 -6.35
N GLY A 475 0.69 1.62 -6.92
CA GLY A 475 1.07 2.83 -6.19
C GLY A 475 2.57 2.92 -5.91
N GLN A 476 2.96 3.89 -5.08
CA GLN A 476 4.36 4.29 -4.90
C GLN A 476 5.11 3.53 -3.79
N TYR A 477 4.40 2.82 -2.91
CA TYR A 477 4.97 2.17 -1.74
C TYR A 477 5.19 0.69 -1.99
N HIS A 478 6.38 0.20 -1.64
CA HIS A 478 6.69 -1.23 -1.54
C HIS A 478 6.80 -1.62 -0.08
N PHE A 479 6.30 -2.81 0.27
CA PHE A 479 6.32 -3.31 1.64
C PHE A 479 7.20 -4.55 1.76
N GLN A 480 8.03 -4.59 2.80
CA GLN A 480 8.70 -5.80 3.28
C GLN A 480 7.98 -6.29 4.53
N LEU A 481 7.71 -7.60 4.57
CA LEU A 481 6.94 -8.23 5.63
C LEU A 481 7.86 -8.93 6.63
N ALA A 482 7.48 -8.89 7.90
CA ALA A 482 8.05 -9.69 8.97
C ALA A 482 7.01 -9.86 10.09
N PHE A 483 7.12 -10.96 10.83
CA PHE A 483 6.35 -11.18 12.05
C PHE A 483 7.14 -11.92 13.13
N ARG A 484 6.64 -11.84 14.36
CA ARG A 484 7.01 -12.70 15.49
C ARG A 484 5.79 -13.44 16.02
N LEU A 485 5.96 -14.71 16.32
CA LEU A 485 4.98 -15.53 17.02
C LEU A 485 5.26 -15.52 18.52
N HIS A 486 4.24 -15.20 19.32
CA HIS A 486 4.28 -15.24 20.78
C HIS A 486 3.17 -16.17 21.30
N LYS A 487 3.39 -16.86 22.44
CA LYS A 487 2.30 -17.48 23.20
C LYS A 487 1.51 -16.37 23.90
N THR A 488 0.18 -16.40 23.89
CA THR A 488 -0.62 -15.33 24.51
C THR A 488 -0.27 -15.18 26.00
N GLY A 489 0.04 -13.95 26.43
CA GLY A 489 0.46 -13.64 27.80
C GLY A 489 1.97 -13.71 28.07
N HIS A 490 2.79 -14.12 27.09
CA HIS A 490 4.25 -14.15 27.21
C HIS A 490 4.92 -13.06 26.35
N GLU A 491 5.95 -12.40 26.87
CA GLU A 491 6.72 -11.38 26.13
C GLU A 491 7.74 -11.99 25.18
N GLU A 492 8.29 -13.17 25.51
CA GLU A 492 9.24 -13.88 24.66
C GLU A 492 8.55 -14.37 23.38
N TYR A 493 9.29 -14.35 22.26
CA TYR A 493 8.82 -14.86 20.98
C TYR A 493 9.31 -16.30 20.81
N ILE A 494 8.44 -17.17 20.30
CA ILE A 494 8.76 -18.56 19.97
C ILE A 494 9.64 -18.59 18.73
N VAL A 495 9.22 -17.84 17.70
CA VAL A 495 9.87 -17.81 16.40
C VAL A 495 9.62 -16.47 15.70
N ARG A 496 10.58 -16.07 14.86
CA ARG A 496 10.54 -14.85 14.05
C ARG A 496 10.67 -15.27 12.59
N SER A 497 9.77 -14.79 11.72
CA SER A 497 9.89 -15.01 10.28
C SER A 497 11.19 -14.41 9.76
N GLN A 498 11.89 -15.13 8.90
CA GLN A 498 12.96 -14.52 8.12
C GLN A 498 12.33 -13.58 7.08
N SER A 499 12.84 -12.36 6.97
CA SER A 499 12.44 -11.46 5.88
C SER A 499 13.14 -11.93 4.60
N GLN A 500 12.36 -12.41 3.64
CA GLN A 500 12.84 -12.77 2.32
C GLN A 500 13.44 -11.53 1.63
N TYR A 501 14.55 -11.72 0.91
CA TYR A 501 15.32 -10.63 0.32
C TYR A 501 14.78 -10.24 -1.06
N ARG A 502 14.42 -11.24 -1.88
CA ARG A 502 13.95 -11.04 -3.27
C ARG A 502 12.44 -11.17 -3.36
N MET A 503 11.91 -12.30 -2.92
CA MET A 503 10.47 -12.55 -2.78
C MET A 503 9.90 -11.62 -1.69
N ARG A 504 8.75 -10.99 -1.96
CA ARG A 504 8.13 -10.00 -1.04
C ARG A 504 6.65 -10.23 -0.81
N ARG A 505 5.99 -11.01 -1.69
CA ARG A 505 4.56 -11.29 -1.66
C ARG A 505 4.12 -11.92 -0.34
N SER A 506 4.97 -12.76 0.24
CA SER A 506 4.72 -13.45 1.50
C SER A 506 5.99 -13.63 2.34
N VAL A 507 5.79 -13.88 3.63
CA VAL A 507 6.79 -14.50 4.52
C VAL A 507 6.11 -15.61 5.32
N ASN A 508 6.82 -16.72 5.54
CA ASN A 508 6.29 -17.91 6.19
C ASN A 508 7.20 -18.42 7.31
N VAL A 509 6.60 -19.22 8.19
CA VAL A 509 7.28 -20.03 9.20
C VAL A 509 6.54 -21.35 9.35
N GLU A 510 7.28 -22.45 9.26
CA GLU A 510 6.85 -23.80 9.65
C GLU A 510 7.29 -24.05 11.11
N VAL A 511 6.35 -24.48 11.97
CA VAL A 511 6.62 -24.70 13.39
C VAL A 511 5.62 -25.71 13.98
N GLU A 512 6.08 -26.59 14.86
CA GLU A 512 5.19 -27.41 15.69
C GLU A 512 4.71 -26.62 16.91
N LEU A 513 3.40 -26.60 17.13
CA LEU A 513 2.78 -25.83 18.20
C LEU A 513 1.94 -26.73 19.11
N GLU A 514 1.92 -26.40 20.39
CA GLU A 514 1.05 -27.02 21.39
C GLU A 514 -0.39 -26.50 21.27
N GLN A 515 -1.32 -27.14 22.00
CA GLN A 515 -2.63 -26.56 22.25
C GLN A 515 -2.48 -25.23 23.01
N GLY A 516 -3.13 -24.16 22.51
CA GLY A 516 -3.06 -22.85 23.15
C GLY A 516 -3.43 -21.69 22.24
N SER A 517 -3.36 -20.48 22.79
CA SER A 517 -3.55 -19.23 22.05
C SER A 517 -2.21 -18.55 21.74
N TYR A 518 -2.10 -18.02 20.54
CA TYR A 518 -0.89 -17.41 19.99
C TYR A 518 -1.19 -16.03 19.40
N GLN A 519 -0.21 -15.13 19.49
CA GLN A 519 -0.26 -13.78 18.94
C GLN A 519 0.85 -13.61 17.88
N VAL A 520 0.48 -13.19 16.68
CA VAL A 520 1.37 -12.82 15.58
C VAL A 520 1.53 -11.30 15.57
N ARG A 521 2.68 -10.82 16.06
CA ARG A 521 3.04 -9.40 16.06
C ARG A 521 3.74 -9.04 14.75
N LEU A 522 3.24 -7.99 14.10
CA LEU A 522 3.63 -7.62 12.74
C LEU A 522 4.72 -6.55 12.76
N LYS A 523 5.64 -6.61 11.79
CA LYS A 523 6.60 -5.55 11.49
C LYS A 523 6.64 -5.38 9.96
N ILE A 524 6.06 -4.29 9.46
CA ILE A 524 6.06 -3.97 8.03
C ILE A 524 6.98 -2.78 7.82
N ILE A 525 7.91 -2.90 6.87
CA ILE A 525 8.78 -1.80 6.45
C ILE A 525 8.26 -1.33 5.10
N ALA A 526 7.86 -0.05 5.00
CA ALA A 526 7.47 0.56 3.75
C ALA A 526 8.64 1.38 3.15
N SER A 527 8.74 1.40 1.83
CA SER A 527 9.70 2.24 1.10
C SER A 527 9.01 2.87 -0.10
N ARG A 528 9.18 4.19 -0.26
CA ARG A 528 8.62 4.95 -1.39
C ARG A 528 9.52 4.83 -2.63
N ARG A 529 8.92 4.69 -3.81
CA ARG A 529 9.57 4.89 -5.10
C ARG A 529 9.05 6.17 -5.74
N GLU A 530 9.93 7.16 -5.87
CA GLU A 530 9.60 8.48 -6.43
C GLU A 530 9.39 8.45 -7.94
N GLN A 531 10.02 7.51 -8.67
CA GLN A 531 9.83 7.38 -10.13
C GLN A 531 8.45 6.83 -10.52
N VAL A 532 7.70 6.28 -9.56
CA VAL A 532 6.36 5.73 -9.78
C VAL A 532 5.33 6.84 -9.55
N LEU A 533 4.39 6.96 -10.47
CA LEU A 533 3.30 7.94 -10.38
C LEU A 533 2.31 7.55 -9.26
N PRO A 534 1.72 8.53 -8.55
CA PRO A 534 0.61 8.26 -7.65
C PRO A 534 -0.63 7.78 -8.44
N LEU A 535 -1.46 6.99 -7.76
CA LEU A 535 -2.58 6.25 -8.36
C LEU A 535 -3.54 7.13 -9.17
N ASP A 536 -3.88 8.32 -8.66
CA ASP A 536 -4.82 9.23 -9.30
C ASP A 536 -4.26 9.81 -10.60
N GLN A 537 -2.94 10.04 -10.69
CA GLN A 537 -2.28 10.45 -11.93
C GLN A 537 -2.30 9.34 -12.98
N VAL A 538 -2.04 8.08 -12.60
CA VAL A 538 -2.14 6.94 -13.55
C VAL A 538 -3.56 6.82 -14.10
N ILE A 539 -4.58 6.96 -13.25
CA ILE A 539 -5.99 6.98 -13.66
C ILE A 539 -6.27 8.13 -14.64
N ARG A 540 -5.89 9.37 -14.29
CA ARG A 540 -6.09 10.56 -15.15
C ARG A 540 -5.42 10.42 -16.52
N ASN A 541 -4.20 9.88 -16.56
CA ASN A 541 -3.42 9.70 -17.79
C ASN A 541 -4.07 8.68 -18.74
N ASN A 542 -4.68 7.62 -18.21
CA ASN A 542 -5.24 6.53 -19.02
C ASN A 542 -6.74 6.69 -19.33
N ALA A 543 -7.52 7.35 -18.47
CA ALA A 543 -8.99 7.41 -18.55
C ALA A 543 -9.56 7.91 -19.89
N LYS A 544 -8.83 8.78 -20.61
CA LYS A 544 -9.26 9.30 -21.93
C LYS A 544 -8.88 8.43 -23.13
N LYS A 545 -7.86 7.57 -23.02
CA LYS A 545 -7.26 6.85 -24.16
C LYS A 545 -7.33 5.33 -24.05
N ARG A 546 -7.12 4.76 -22.85
CA ARG A 546 -7.09 3.30 -22.59
C ARG A 546 -8.19 2.91 -21.60
N ARG A 547 -9.44 3.28 -21.91
CA ARG A 547 -10.60 3.08 -21.04
C ARG A 547 -10.80 1.60 -20.67
N ASP A 548 -10.79 0.71 -21.65
CA ASP A 548 -11.15 -0.70 -21.44
C ASP A 548 -10.04 -1.47 -20.70
N LYS A 549 -8.77 -1.09 -20.90
CA LYS A 549 -7.66 -1.51 -20.03
C LYS A 549 -7.85 -1.04 -18.60
N LEU A 550 -8.10 0.26 -18.40
CA LEU A 550 -8.25 0.85 -17.07
C LEU A 550 -9.43 0.25 -16.30
N ILE A 551 -10.52 -0.11 -16.98
CA ILE A 551 -11.65 -0.83 -16.38
C ILE A 551 -11.24 -2.25 -15.97
N ARG A 552 -10.55 -3.02 -16.82
CA ARG A 552 -10.11 -4.39 -16.47
C ARG A 552 -9.15 -4.39 -15.27
N VAL A 553 -8.08 -3.60 -15.35
CA VAL A 553 -7.06 -3.48 -14.29
C VAL A 553 -7.65 -2.87 -13.01
N GLY A 554 -8.56 -1.90 -13.15
CA GLY A 554 -9.27 -1.29 -12.01
C GLY A 554 -10.26 -2.24 -11.31
N LEU A 555 -10.93 -3.14 -12.04
CA LEU A 555 -11.78 -4.17 -11.43
C LEU A 555 -10.93 -5.17 -10.62
N ALA A 556 -9.77 -5.55 -11.15
CA ALA A 556 -8.83 -6.42 -10.44
C ALA A 556 -8.24 -5.74 -9.18
N TYR A 557 -8.01 -4.42 -9.23
CA TYR A 557 -7.61 -3.61 -8.08
C TYR A 557 -8.71 -3.54 -7.01
N ASP A 558 -9.95 -3.22 -7.41
CA ASP A 558 -11.11 -3.08 -6.51
C ASP A 558 -11.48 -4.40 -5.82
N LEU A 559 -11.32 -5.53 -6.52
CA LEU A 559 -11.50 -6.87 -5.97
C LEU A 559 -10.44 -7.17 -4.90
N ALA A 560 -9.16 -6.97 -5.23
CA ALA A 560 -8.04 -7.22 -4.31
C ALA A 560 -8.13 -6.34 -3.04
N HIS A 561 -8.31 -5.03 -3.20
CA HIS A 561 -8.44 -4.08 -2.09
C HIS A 561 -9.79 -4.20 -1.37
N GLY A 562 -10.77 -4.88 -1.98
CA GLY A 562 -12.01 -5.30 -1.34
C GLY A 562 -11.79 -6.24 -0.15
N LYS A 563 -10.78 -7.13 -0.21
CA LYS A 563 -10.45 -8.08 0.88
C LYS A 563 -10.02 -7.39 2.17
N GLY A 564 -9.36 -6.24 2.06
CA GLY A 564 -8.89 -5.45 3.21
C GLY A 564 -9.96 -4.58 3.89
N LYS A 565 -11.22 -4.63 3.45
CA LYS A 565 -12.30 -3.78 4.00
C LYS A 565 -12.59 -4.11 5.45
N PHE A 566 -12.67 -3.07 6.28
CA PHE A 566 -12.94 -3.17 7.71
C PHE A 566 -14.31 -3.80 7.98
N VAL A 567 -14.32 -5.05 8.43
CA VAL A 567 -15.45 -5.61 9.17
C VAL A 567 -15.28 -5.19 10.63
N GLU A 568 -15.86 -4.04 10.98
CA GLU A 568 -15.89 -3.54 12.36
C GLU A 568 -16.79 -4.48 13.19
N LEU A 569 -16.22 -5.17 14.18
CA LEU A 569 -16.99 -6.10 15.02
C LEU A 569 -18.07 -5.33 15.79
N PRO A 570 -19.24 -5.93 16.10
CA PRO A 570 -20.30 -5.23 16.84
C PRO A 570 -19.82 -4.63 18.17
N GLU A 571 -18.91 -5.32 18.85
CA GLU A 571 -18.25 -4.89 20.09
C GLU A 571 -17.31 -3.69 19.87
N GLU A 572 -16.47 -3.73 18.82
CA GLU A 572 -15.58 -2.62 18.44
C GLU A 572 -16.39 -1.37 18.06
N LYS A 573 -17.48 -1.56 17.30
CA LYS A 573 -18.41 -0.48 16.92
C LYS A 573 -19.07 0.13 18.15
N ALA A 574 -19.55 -0.69 19.09
CA ALA A 574 -20.14 -0.20 20.34
C ALA A 574 -19.13 0.56 21.21
N ALA A 575 -17.89 0.07 21.32
CA ALA A 575 -16.81 0.73 22.06
C ALA A 575 -16.37 2.05 21.41
N LYS A 576 -16.34 2.10 20.07
CA LYS A 576 -16.07 3.32 19.30
C LYS A 576 -17.21 4.34 19.45
N GLU A 577 -18.46 3.91 19.35
CA GLU A 577 -19.62 4.78 19.53
C GLU A 577 -19.72 5.34 20.95
N SER A 578 -19.43 4.54 21.99
CA SER A 578 -19.40 5.02 23.37
C SER A 578 -18.28 6.04 23.57
N ARG A 579 -17.08 5.77 23.07
CA ARG A 579 -15.95 6.71 23.14
C ARG A 579 -16.18 7.98 22.33
N ASP A 580 -16.77 7.89 21.15
CA ASP A 580 -17.15 9.07 20.35
C ASP A 580 -18.18 9.95 21.09
N ARG A 581 -19.10 9.35 21.87
CA ARG A 581 -19.99 10.10 22.77
C ARG A 581 -19.18 10.79 23.87
N THR A 582 -18.26 10.09 24.53
CA THR A 582 -17.38 10.67 25.57
C THR A 582 -16.53 11.83 25.04
N ILE A 583 -15.89 11.68 23.87
CA ILE A 583 -15.09 12.74 23.24
C ILE A 583 -15.95 13.94 22.83
N ARG A 584 -17.15 13.71 22.28
CA ARG A 584 -18.09 14.79 21.96
C ARG A 584 -18.56 15.51 23.22
N GLN A 585 -18.82 14.78 24.30
CA GLN A 585 -19.20 15.35 25.59
C GLN A 585 -18.07 16.19 26.19
N ALA A 586 -16.84 15.67 26.26
CA ALA A 586 -15.68 16.40 26.76
C ALA A 586 -15.41 17.70 25.96
N LYS A 587 -15.52 17.65 24.62
CA LYS A 587 -15.43 18.86 23.78
C LYS A 587 -16.56 19.86 24.05
N ARG A 588 -17.79 19.38 24.25
CA ARG A 588 -18.95 20.22 24.59
C ARG A 588 -18.78 20.89 25.95
N GLU A 589 -18.23 20.18 26.94
CA GLU A 589 -17.90 20.69 28.27
C GLU A 589 -16.73 21.68 28.25
N GLU A 590 -15.71 21.47 27.42
CA GLU A 590 -14.63 22.45 27.24
C GLU A 590 -15.13 23.74 26.58
N VAL A 591 -15.91 23.66 25.51
CA VAL A 591 -16.54 24.84 24.87
C VAL A 591 -17.41 25.58 25.89
N LYS A 592 -18.22 24.86 26.68
CA LYS A 592 -19.02 25.43 27.78
C LYS A 592 -18.16 26.16 28.80
N ARG A 593 -17.03 25.58 29.26
CA ARG A 593 -16.09 26.26 30.17
C ARG A 593 -15.48 27.52 29.55
N ARG A 594 -15.09 27.48 28.27
CA ARG A 594 -14.55 28.66 27.55
C ARG A 594 -15.57 29.80 27.47
N ILE A 595 -16.82 29.49 27.11
CA ILE A 595 -17.92 30.47 27.04
C ILE A 595 -18.19 31.10 28.42
N LEU A 596 -18.30 30.27 29.47
CA LEU A 596 -18.53 30.76 30.84
C LEU A 596 -17.37 31.66 31.32
N CYS A 597 -16.12 31.23 31.16
CA CYS A 597 -14.95 32.01 31.55
C CYS A 597 -14.84 33.34 30.77
N ALA A 598 -15.12 33.36 29.46
CA ALA A 598 -15.15 34.59 28.67
C ALA A 598 -16.24 35.57 29.14
N ARG A 599 -17.39 35.05 29.58
CA ARG A 599 -18.49 35.85 30.15
C ARG A 599 -18.13 36.40 31.54
N GLU A 600 -17.52 35.60 32.40
CA GLU A 600 -16.99 36.06 33.70
C GLU A 600 -15.94 37.16 33.54
N GLN A 601 -14.98 36.98 32.62
CA GLN A 601 -13.98 38.00 32.29
C GLN A 601 -14.62 39.29 31.77
N SER A 602 -15.62 39.17 30.88
CA SER A 602 -16.38 40.32 30.34
C SER A 602 -17.14 41.05 31.44
N HIS A 603 -17.82 40.32 32.33
CA HIS A 603 -18.52 40.88 33.49
C HIS A 603 -17.55 41.56 34.48
N TYR A 604 -16.42 40.94 34.78
CA TYR A 604 -15.35 41.54 35.60
C TYR A 604 -14.82 42.83 34.98
N MET A 605 -14.55 42.85 33.68
CA MET A 605 -14.10 44.04 32.95
C MET A 605 -15.17 45.14 32.95
N ARG A 606 -16.45 44.81 32.81
CA ARG A 606 -17.58 45.76 32.90
C ARG A 606 -17.70 46.36 34.31
N ARG A 607 -17.61 45.55 35.39
CA ARG A 607 -17.53 46.06 36.78
C ARG A 607 -16.28 46.93 37.01
N LYS A 608 -15.14 46.60 36.40
CA LYS A 608 -13.89 47.36 36.48
C LYS A 608 -13.98 48.70 35.75
N GLN A 609 -14.67 48.76 34.60
CA GLN A 609 -15.01 50.01 33.90
C GLN A 609 -15.95 50.89 34.74
N LEU A 610 -17.09 50.35 35.23
CA LEU A 610 -18.01 51.08 36.11
C LEU A 610 -17.31 51.64 37.37
N ARG A 611 -16.40 50.87 37.98
CA ARG A 611 -15.56 51.36 39.10
C ARG A 611 -14.60 52.48 38.67
N ARG A 612 -14.00 52.41 37.47
CA ARG A 612 -13.15 53.47 36.91
C ARG A 612 -13.97 54.73 36.59
N GLU A 613 -15.19 54.59 36.09
CA GLU A 613 -16.09 55.70 35.79
C GLU A 613 -16.61 56.39 37.05
N LYS A 614 -17.07 55.64 38.06
CA LYS A 614 -17.42 56.20 39.38
C LYS A 614 -16.22 56.94 40.01
N ARG A 615 -14.99 56.42 39.87
CA ARG A 615 -13.75 57.14 40.27
C ARG A 615 -13.49 58.40 39.44
N ARG A 616 -13.67 58.36 38.12
CA ARG A 616 -13.52 59.53 37.23
C ARG A 616 -14.56 60.62 37.53
N ALA A 617 -15.82 60.26 37.78
CA ALA A 617 -16.88 61.18 38.19
C ALA A 617 -16.56 61.82 39.55
N LYS A 618 -16.17 61.02 40.55
CA LYS A 618 -15.75 61.52 41.87
C LYS A 618 -14.53 62.44 41.78
N ASN A 619 -13.59 62.16 40.88
CA ASN A 619 -12.42 63.04 40.67
C ASN A 619 -12.77 64.31 39.88
N LYS A 620 -13.68 64.25 38.89
CA LYS A 620 -14.23 65.45 38.23
C LYS A 620 -14.90 66.38 39.23
N GLY A 621 -15.79 65.88 40.09
CA GLY A 621 -16.38 66.69 41.18
C GLY A 621 -15.35 67.28 42.15
N ARG A 622 -14.24 66.55 42.41
CA ARG A 622 -13.12 67.05 43.24
C ARG A 622 -12.22 68.07 42.54
N ILE A 623 -12.24 68.12 41.21
CA ILE A 623 -11.55 69.15 40.40
C ILE A 623 -12.45 70.39 40.28
N GLN A 624 -13.74 70.19 40.04
CA GLN A 624 -14.73 71.28 39.93
C GLN A 624 -14.84 72.10 41.22
N SER A 625 -14.95 71.43 42.38
CA SER A 625 -14.87 72.07 43.71
C SER A 625 -13.49 72.65 44.09
N ARG A 626 -12.43 72.35 43.31
CA ARG A 626 -11.12 73.02 43.41
C ARG A 626 -11.03 74.24 42.50
N PHE A 627 -11.71 74.26 41.36
CA PHE A 627 -11.86 75.45 40.52
C PHE A 627 -12.74 76.51 41.21
N GLU A 628 -13.90 76.12 41.74
CA GLU A 628 -14.78 77.03 42.51
C GLU A 628 -14.06 77.67 43.72
N LYS A 629 -13.17 76.92 44.39
CA LYS A 629 -12.32 77.43 45.48
C LYS A 629 -11.11 78.26 45.01
N ARG A 630 -10.78 78.24 43.73
CA ARG A 630 -9.71 79.04 43.11
C ARG A 630 -10.26 80.36 42.58
N ASP A 631 -11.42 80.33 41.93
CA ASP A 631 -12.08 81.53 41.42
C ASP A 631 -12.47 82.49 42.56
N ASN A 632 -12.97 81.95 43.69
CA ASN A 632 -13.21 82.71 44.93
C ASN A 632 -11.95 83.29 45.60
N ARG A 633 -10.73 82.99 45.11
CA ARG A 633 -9.46 83.59 45.60
C ARG A 633 -8.88 84.63 44.64
N THR A 634 -9.33 84.67 43.39
CA THR A 634 -8.88 85.66 42.38
C THR A 634 -9.87 86.82 42.18
N ALA A 635 -11.10 86.72 42.69
CA ALA A 635 -12.12 87.77 42.57
C ALA A 635 -11.98 88.94 43.58
N SER A 636 -10.86 89.06 44.30
CA SER A 636 -10.67 90.05 45.38
C SER A 636 -9.45 90.96 45.22
N ASN A 637 -9.02 91.24 43.98
CA ASN A 637 -8.03 92.30 43.74
C ASN A 637 -8.10 92.85 42.30
N SER A 638 -8.25 94.18 42.19
CA SER A 638 -8.13 95.04 40.99
C SER A 638 -9.00 94.74 39.75
N ASP A 639 -9.37 95.70 38.91
CA ASP A 639 -9.77 97.11 38.99
C ASP A 639 -9.82 97.65 37.54
N LEU A 640 -10.80 98.52 37.25
CA LEU A 640 -10.70 99.71 36.37
C LEU A 640 -10.14 99.58 34.91
N LYS A 641 -10.97 99.82 33.86
CA LYS A 641 -11.12 101.10 33.08
C LYS A 641 -9.94 101.38 32.09
N VAL A 642 -10.01 101.96 30.87
CA VAL A 642 -10.89 102.83 30.02
C VAL A 642 -10.56 102.49 28.54
N ALA A 643 -11.47 102.26 27.58
CA ALA A 643 -12.24 103.16 26.66
C ALA A 643 -11.46 103.95 25.54
N GLN A 644 -12.22 104.42 24.52
CA GLN A 644 -11.85 105.09 23.25
C GLN A 644 -11.44 104.15 22.08
N GLY A 645 -11.81 104.38 20.80
CA GLY A 645 -12.58 105.47 20.15
C GLY A 645 -13.20 105.04 18.80
N MET A 646 -13.93 105.95 18.11
CA MET A 646 -14.88 105.63 17.00
C MET A 646 -14.31 105.85 15.58
N GLY A 647 -14.85 105.13 14.57
CA GLY A 647 -14.69 105.41 13.14
C GLY A 647 -15.69 104.63 12.26
N LYS A 648 -16.36 105.28 11.30
CA LYS A 648 -17.39 104.70 10.39
C LYS A 648 -16.81 104.30 9.02
N VAL A 649 -17.43 103.31 8.35
CA VAL A 649 -18.05 103.35 6.98
C VAL A 649 -18.61 101.94 6.64
N SER A 650 -19.62 101.85 5.76
CA SER A 650 -20.40 100.65 5.34
C SER A 650 -20.06 100.22 3.88
N PRO A 651 -20.72 99.23 3.20
CA PRO A 651 -21.77 98.25 3.59
C PRO A 651 -21.59 96.77 3.06
N ALA A 652 -22.58 95.89 3.36
CA ALA A 652 -22.93 94.59 2.69
C ALA A 652 -21.93 93.39 2.76
N ASP A 653 -22.31 92.09 2.80
CA ASP A 653 -23.62 91.39 2.75
C ASP A 653 -23.62 89.96 3.42
N GLU A 654 -24.83 89.44 3.70
CA GLU A 654 -25.33 88.03 3.87
C GLU A 654 -24.80 86.93 4.85
N ALA A 655 -25.76 86.46 5.70
CA ALA A 655 -26.25 85.06 5.91
C ALA A 655 -25.65 83.98 6.88
N SER A 656 -26.31 83.81 8.04
CA SER A 656 -26.55 82.57 8.84
C SER A 656 -25.36 81.87 9.55
N LYS A 657 -25.48 81.11 10.67
CA LYS A 657 -26.61 80.54 11.45
C LYS A 657 -26.12 80.16 12.88
N ASP A 658 -27.00 80.09 13.90
CA ASP A 658 -27.01 79.18 15.11
C ASP A 658 -27.46 79.83 16.47
N SER A 659 -27.93 78.97 17.40
CA SER A 659 -28.01 79.08 18.88
C SER A 659 -29.37 79.23 19.63
N ARG A 660 -29.69 78.15 20.39
CA ARG A 660 -30.21 77.99 21.79
C ARG A 660 -31.24 78.94 22.46
N GLN A 661 -32.23 78.31 23.13
CA GLN A 661 -32.59 78.41 24.59
C GLN A 661 -33.55 77.23 24.96
N VAL A 662 -33.36 76.37 25.97
CA VAL A 662 -33.45 76.46 27.47
C VAL A 662 -34.87 76.50 28.07
N SER A 663 -35.24 75.48 28.86
CA SER A 663 -36.20 75.53 29.98
C SER A 663 -35.93 74.39 31.01
N ARG A 664 -36.63 74.38 32.16
CA ARG A 664 -36.20 73.73 33.44
C ARG A 664 -37.38 73.07 34.19
N LYS A 665 -37.21 71.85 34.74
CA LYS A 665 -37.93 71.34 35.94
C LYS A 665 -37.32 70.03 36.53
N GLU A 666 -37.91 69.53 37.61
CA GLU A 666 -37.25 68.85 38.77
C GLU A 666 -37.24 67.31 38.78
N GLU A 667 -36.57 66.76 39.81
CA GLU A 667 -36.28 65.34 40.14
C GLU A 667 -37.49 64.58 40.78
N PRO A 668 -37.51 63.24 40.97
CA PRO A 668 -36.66 62.55 41.98
C PRO A 668 -36.21 61.10 41.66
N ALA A 669 -35.50 60.49 42.62
CA ALA A 669 -34.83 59.18 42.52
C ALA A 669 -35.55 57.97 43.19
N SER A 670 -35.26 56.78 42.67
CA SER A 670 -35.37 55.42 43.26
C SER A 670 -34.73 54.43 42.27
N SER A 671 -34.31 53.20 42.58
CA SER A 671 -33.82 52.53 43.81
C SER A 671 -32.94 51.34 43.35
N GLU A 672 -32.57 50.41 44.23
CA GLU A 672 -31.64 49.31 43.92
C GLU A 672 -32.24 48.24 42.98
N ASP A 673 -31.37 47.56 42.22
CA ASP A 673 -31.65 46.21 41.72
C ASP A 673 -30.38 45.35 41.72
N SER A 674 -30.53 44.10 42.16
CA SER A 674 -29.45 43.12 42.32
C SER A 674 -29.61 41.97 41.33
N GLU A 675 -28.93 42.04 40.19
CA GLU A 675 -28.93 40.92 39.22
C GLU A 675 -27.95 39.82 39.66
N SER A 676 -28.52 38.66 40.00
CA SER A 676 -27.82 37.39 40.22
C SER A 676 -27.36 36.78 38.90
N LEU A 677 -26.21 36.09 38.90
CA LEU A 677 -25.57 35.48 37.73
C LEU A 677 -26.22 34.14 37.31
N SER A 678 -27.55 34.06 37.21
CA SER A 678 -28.27 32.77 37.03
C SER A 678 -29.22 32.65 35.84
N ASP A 679 -29.54 33.73 35.13
CA ASP A 679 -30.67 33.71 34.18
C ASP A 679 -30.24 33.67 32.71
N LEU A 680 -29.90 32.46 32.25
CA LEU A 680 -30.25 31.99 30.91
C LEU A 680 -30.90 30.61 31.04
N SER A 681 -31.92 30.34 30.24
CA SER A 681 -32.43 28.97 30.16
C SER A 681 -31.33 28.04 29.63
N GLY A 682 -31.19 26.83 30.17
CA GLY A 682 -30.13 25.90 29.74
C GLY A 682 -30.14 25.61 28.22
N ARG A 683 -31.29 25.79 27.58
CA ARG A 683 -31.52 25.67 26.14
C ARG A 683 -30.79 26.74 25.32
N GLU A 684 -30.56 27.92 25.87
CA GLU A 684 -29.91 29.04 25.18
C GLU A 684 -28.38 28.89 25.20
N LEU A 685 -27.82 28.45 26.34
CA LEU A 685 -26.42 28.06 26.44
C LEU A 685 -26.11 26.87 25.52
N ASP A 686 -27.01 25.90 25.40
CA ASP A 686 -26.87 24.77 24.50
C ASP A 686 -26.86 25.19 23.00
N LEU A 687 -27.70 26.16 22.60
CA LEU A 687 -27.69 26.72 21.24
C LEU A 687 -26.38 27.45 20.92
N GLU A 688 -25.81 28.16 21.89
CA GLU A 688 -24.53 28.89 21.75
C GLU A 688 -23.33 27.96 21.67
N ILE A 689 -23.35 26.85 22.43
CA ILE A 689 -22.37 25.77 22.32
C ILE A 689 -22.45 25.09 20.96
N ASP A 690 -23.66 24.78 20.48
CA ASP A 690 -23.87 24.17 19.16
C ASP A 690 -23.48 25.11 18.01
N ALA A 691 -23.59 26.43 18.19
CA ALA A 691 -23.08 27.42 17.25
C ALA A 691 -21.54 27.43 17.19
N HIS A 692 -20.85 27.48 18.33
CA HIS A 692 -19.38 27.40 18.38
C HIS A 692 -18.84 26.07 17.82
N LEU A 693 -19.57 24.97 18.03
CA LEU A 693 -19.25 23.65 17.45
C LEU A 693 -19.53 23.55 15.94
N LYS A 694 -20.30 24.49 15.36
CA LYS A 694 -20.47 24.66 13.91
C LYS A 694 -19.42 25.59 13.29
N GLU A 695 -19.14 26.73 13.91
CA GLU A 695 -18.09 27.65 13.41
C GLU A 695 -16.72 26.98 13.39
N SER A 696 -16.40 26.16 14.40
CA SER A 696 -15.17 25.35 14.43
C SER A 696 -15.15 24.16 13.45
N ARG A 697 -16.19 23.96 12.63
CA ARG A 697 -16.26 22.96 11.56
C ARG A 697 -16.13 23.54 10.15
N GLU A 698 -16.29 24.84 9.97
CA GLU A 698 -15.98 25.47 8.68
C GLU A 698 -14.48 25.82 8.64
N PRO A 699 -13.71 25.34 7.64
CA PRO A 699 -12.37 25.87 7.43
C PRO A 699 -12.51 27.35 7.05
N ALA A 700 -11.75 28.21 7.71
CA ALA A 700 -11.75 29.64 7.40
C ALA A 700 -11.46 29.84 5.90
N LYS A 701 -12.44 30.38 5.16
CA LYS A 701 -12.21 30.89 3.81
C LYS A 701 -11.36 32.14 3.93
N GLU A 702 -10.04 31.99 3.89
CA GLU A 702 -9.15 33.11 3.66
C GLU A 702 -9.50 33.74 2.31
N GLY A 703 -10.01 34.97 2.35
CA GLY A 703 -10.24 35.77 1.16
C GLY A 703 -8.91 36.13 0.54
N CYS A 704 -8.59 35.51 -0.59
CA CYS A 704 -7.39 35.80 -1.36
C CYS A 704 -7.34 37.29 -1.76
N PRO A 705 -6.29 38.04 -1.39
CA PRO A 705 -6.02 39.34 -2.00
C PRO A 705 -5.61 39.13 -3.47
N PRO A 706 -6.17 39.86 -4.45
CA PRO A 706 -5.77 39.70 -5.84
C PRO A 706 -4.37 40.30 -6.06
N GLY A 707 -3.37 39.45 -6.27
CA GLY A 707 -2.01 39.85 -6.60
C GLY A 707 -1.01 39.68 -5.45
N ALA A 708 -0.56 38.44 -5.25
CA ALA A 708 0.71 38.10 -4.63
C ALA A 708 1.22 36.82 -5.33
N ASP A 709 2.54 36.70 -5.45
CA ASP A 709 3.17 35.86 -6.47
C ASP A 709 3.08 34.35 -6.21
N GLN A 710 3.26 33.56 -7.28
CA GLN A 710 3.27 32.09 -7.24
C GLN A 710 4.60 31.53 -6.68
N GLU A 711 5.04 32.02 -5.52
CA GLU A 711 6.23 31.52 -4.85
C GLU A 711 5.88 30.40 -3.86
N GLU A 712 6.41 29.21 -4.15
CA GLU A 712 6.56 28.05 -3.26
C GLU A 712 5.35 27.64 -2.39
N LEU A 713 4.40 26.93 -3.03
CA LEU A 713 3.64 25.89 -2.32
C LEU A 713 4.62 24.86 -1.75
N ASP A 714 4.73 24.86 -0.42
CA ASP A 714 5.61 24.01 0.41
C ASP A 714 5.69 22.58 -0.16
N GLU A 715 6.90 22.15 -0.52
CA GLU A 715 7.13 20.88 -1.24
C GLU A 715 6.56 19.69 -0.46
N PHE A 716 6.58 19.77 0.87
CA PHE A 716 6.07 18.77 1.80
C PHE A 716 4.53 18.68 1.86
N GLU A 717 3.80 19.71 1.44
CA GLU A 717 2.32 19.65 1.34
C GLU A 717 1.83 18.95 0.07
N LYS A 718 2.68 18.85 -0.97
CA LYS A 718 2.30 18.19 -2.23
C LYS A 718 2.22 16.68 -2.10
N ASP A 719 3.00 16.05 -1.21
CA ASP A 719 3.11 14.58 -1.22
C ASP A 719 3.49 13.90 0.13
N PRO A 720 2.64 13.99 1.17
CA PRO A 720 2.92 13.42 2.50
C PRO A 720 2.98 11.88 2.51
N TRP A 721 3.67 11.33 3.50
CA TRP A 721 3.77 9.89 3.77
C TRP A 721 2.39 9.27 4.02
N ASN A 722 1.98 8.40 3.10
CA ASN A 722 0.71 7.69 3.11
C ASN A 722 0.90 6.20 2.75
N ALA A 723 1.85 5.54 3.42
CA ALA A 723 2.07 4.11 3.23
C ALA A 723 0.93 3.31 3.88
N VAL A 724 0.13 2.61 3.08
CA VAL A 724 -0.98 1.77 3.54
C VAL A 724 -0.91 0.40 2.85
N ALA A 725 -0.82 -0.65 3.65
CA ALA A 725 -0.71 -2.04 3.20
C ALA A 725 -2.03 -2.79 3.42
N VAL A 726 -2.38 -3.68 2.48
CA VAL A 726 -3.42 -4.70 2.68
C VAL A 726 -2.69 -6.02 2.88
N ILE A 727 -2.91 -6.66 4.02
CA ILE A 727 -2.21 -7.87 4.43
C ILE A 727 -3.19 -8.97 4.83
N GLY A 728 -2.82 -10.21 4.58
CA GLY A 728 -3.55 -11.41 4.97
C GLY A 728 -2.67 -12.33 5.80
N LEU A 729 -3.20 -12.85 6.91
CA LEU A 729 -2.60 -13.99 7.58
C LEU A 729 -3.34 -15.25 7.16
N ARG A 730 -2.59 -16.28 6.75
CA ARG A 730 -3.04 -17.65 6.53
C ARG A 730 -2.36 -18.56 7.56
N VAL A 731 -3.11 -19.49 8.14
CA VAL A 731 -2.60 -20.52 9.06
C VAL A 731 -3.06 -21.87 8.54
N TYR A 732 -2.10 -22.70 8.13
CA TYR A 732 -2.32 -24.06 7.68
C TYR A 732 -2.01 -25.01 8.84
N TYR A 733 -2.89 -25.98 9.07
CA TYR A 733 -2.79 -26.95 10.16
C TYR A 733 -3.20 -28.33 9.66
N LYS A 734 -2.62 -29.38 10.24
CA LYS A 734 -2.96 -30.76 9.88
C LYS A 734 -4.30 -31.17 10.50
N ILE A 735 -5.21 -31.71 9.70
CA ILE A 735 -6.48 -32.30 10.14
C ILE A 735 -6.22 -33.76 10.54
N SER A 736 -6.92 -34.25 11.57
CA SER A 736 -6.87 -35.68 11.94
C SER A 736 -8.17 -36.39 11.58
N ASP A 737 -8.08 -37.62 11.09
CA ASP A 737 -9.22 -38.42 10.57
C ASP A 737 -10.36 -38.68 11.57
N THR A 738 -10.20 -38.28 12.83
CA THR A 738 -11.18 -38.44 13.92
C THR A 738 -12.01 -37.19 14.21
N ASP A 739 -11.85 -36.09 13.46
CA ASP A 739 -12.51 -34.81 13.76
C ASP A 739 -13.86 -34.63 13.05
N GLU A 740 -14.96 -34.88 13.78
CA GLU A 740 -16.33 -34.59 13.32
C GLU A 740 -16.66 -33.08 13.20
N ASN A 741 -15.75 -32.18 13.60
CA ASN A 741 -15.97 -30.73 13.57
C ASN A 741 -14.70 -29.96 13.13
N PRO A 742 -14.64 -29.42 11.89
CA PRO A 742 -13.39 -29.01 11.25
C PRO A 742 -12.78 -27.69 11.74
N GLN A 743 -13.46 -26.88 12.57
CA GLN A 743 -12.89 -25.62 13.08
C GLN A 743 -11.90 -25.83 14.24
N VAL A 744 -10.78 -26.50 13.96
CA VAL A 744 -9.68 -26.74 14.92
C VAL A 744 -8.96 -25.44 15.30
N VAL A 745 -8.91 -24.46 14.38
CA VAL A 745 -8.25 -23.17 14.55
C VAL A 745 -9.23 -22.02 14.38
N LYS A 746 -9.22 -21.06 15.32
CA LYS A 746 -9.97 -19.80 15.23
C LYS A 746 -8.99 -18.64 15.10
N LEU A 747 -9.14 -17.82 14.06
CA LEU A 747 -8.28 -16.67 13.75
C LEU A 747 -9.06 -15.36 13.91
N LYS A 748 -8.44 -14.34 14.52
CA LYS A 748 -8.99 -12.98 14.63
C LYS A 748 -7.90 -11.92 14.51
N VAL A 749 -8.28 -10.72 14.06
CA VAL A 749 -7.43 -9.52 14.13
C VAL A 749 -7.63 -8.88 15.50
N VAL A 750 -6.54 -8.48 16.16
CA VAL A 750 -6.56 -7.70 17.40
C VAL A 750 -5.87 -6.37 17.13
N ARG A 751 -6.66 -5.30 17.11
CA ARG A 751 -6.18 -3.92 16.96
C ARG A 751 -5.91 -3.32 18.34
N PRO A 752 -5.03 -2.31 18.48
CA PRO A 752 -5.02 -1.51 19.69
C PRO A 752 -6.40 -0.90 19.90
N GLN A 753 -6.88 -0.95 21.15
CA GLN A 753 -7.76 0.11 21.61
C GLN A 753 -6.94 1.40 21.50
N LEU A 754 -7.37 2.35 20.67
CA LEU A 754 -6.65 3.59 20.36
C LEU A 754 -6.32 4.36 21.65
N LEU A 755 -5.12 4.10 22.19
CA LEU A 755 -4.50 4.59 23.43
C LEU A 755 -5.45 4.98 24.57
N GLU A 756 -5.48 4.14 25.60
CA GLU A 756 -5.61 4.63 26.97
C GLU A 756 -4.45 5.60 27.22
N GLY A 757 -4.75 6.90 27.16
CA GLY A 757 -3.74 7.97 27.10
C GLY A 757 -4.16 9.24 27.84
N VAL A 758 -5.00 9.07 28.87
CA VAL A 758 -5.04 9.93 30.07
C VAL A 758 -5.47 9.00 31.21
N SER A 759 -4.54 8.53 32.03
CA SER A 759 -4.90 7.93 33.32
C SER A 759 -5.59 9.01 34.16
N LYS A 760 -6.59 8.65 34.97
CA LYS A 760 -7.25 9.64 35.85
C LYS A 760 -6.27 10.32 36.81
N ASP A 761 -5.18 9.63 37.13
CA ASP A 761 -4.18 10.02 38.11
C ASP A 761 -3.36 11.25 37.67
N GLU A 762 -3.04 11.39 36.36
CA GLU A 762 -2.33 12.57 35.84
C GLU A 762 -3.18 13.86 35.89
N MET A 763 -4.53 13.74 35.87
CA MET A 763 -5.41 14.89 36.07
C MET A 763 -5.60 15.28 37.55
N GLU A 764 -5.33 14.39 38.51
CA GLU A 764 -5.37 14.72 39.94
C GLU A 764 -4.06 15.36 40.42
N GLU A 765 -2.91 14.99 39.84
CA GLU A 765 -1.63 15.60 40.23
C GLU A 765 -1.53 17.08 39.78
N CYS A 766 -2.09 17.42 38.61
CA CYS A 766 -2.18 18.81 38.14
C CYS A 766 -3.16 19.68 38.97
N GLN A 767 -4.03 19.08 39.78
CA GLN A 767 -4.93 19.83 40.69
C GLN A 767 -4.27 20.20 42.03
N LYS A 768 -3.16 19.56 42.41
CA LYS A 768 -2.47 19.82 43.70
C LYS A 768 -1.39 20.91 43.64
N SER A 769 -0.97 21.34 42.45
CA SER A 769 0.09 22.35 42.28
C SER A 769 -0.42 23.79 42.03
N GLN A 770 -1.72 24.05 42.18
CA GLN A 770 -2.32 25.40 42.06
C GLN A 770 -3.22 25.77 43.26
N GLY A 771 -2.73 25.49 44.47
CA GLY A 771 -3.16 26.17 45.70
C GLY A 771 -1.94 26.80 46.37
N LEU A 772 -2.12 27.97 47.01
CA LEU A 772 -1.07 28.93 47.45
C LEU A 772 -0.52 29.76 46.27
N ASP A 773 -0.57 31.11 46.23
CA ASP A 773 -1.06 32.11 47.20
C ASP A 773 -1.73 33.30 46.50
N ILE A 774 -2.75 33.90 47.16
CA ILE A 774 -3.19 35.28 46.94
C ILE A 774 -3.54 35.91 48.29
N ASP A 775 -2.64 36.76 48.80
CA ASP A 775 -2.85 38.02 49.56
C ASP A 775 -1.52 38.38 50.27
N ASP A 776 -1.17 39.62 50.59
CA ASP A 776 -1.61 40.95 50.11
C ASP A 776 -0.45 41.93 50.39
N SER A 777 -0.59 43.16 49.90
CA SER A 777 -0.02 44.42 50.39
C SER A 777 1.03 45.08 49.50
N SER A 778 0.59 46.20 48.92
CA SER A 778 1.45 47.29 48.51
C SER A 778 1.83 48.15 49.73
N LYS A 779 3.11 48.18 50.09
CA LYS A 779 3.85 49.33 50.68
C LYS A 779 5.28 48.90 51.06
N ASP A 780 6.29 49.36 50.33
CA ASP A 780 6.97 50.59 50.73
C ASP A 780 7.84 51.15 49.60
N ALA A 781 8.20 52.42 49.74
CA ALA A 781 9.08 53.13 48.81
C ALA A 781 10.50 53.23 49.39
N THR A 782 11.45 53.55 48.51
CA THR A 782 12.79 54.09 48.83
C THR A 782 13.68 53.28 49.78
N LEU A 783 14.80 52.77 49.25
CA LEU A 783 16.13 52.93 49.86
C LEU A 783 17.23 52.64 48.83
N GLU A 784 18.39 53.30 49.03
CA GLU A 784 19.54 53.29 48.14
C GLU A 784 20.45 52.08 48.40
N GLY A 785 21.21 51.60 47.39
CA GLY A 785 22.29 50.66 47.68
C GLY A 785 22.89 49.85 46.52
N GLY A 786 24.17 50.12 46.22
CA GLY A 786 25.17 49.05 46.08
C GLY A 786 25.30 48.30 44.75
N ILE A 787 26.08 48.84 43.82
CA ILE A 787 26.69 48.08 42.71
C ILE A 787 27.80 47.18 43.27
N ALA A 788 27.46 46.01 43.86
CA ALA A 788 28.46 45.14 44.51
C ALA A 788 28.11 43.64 44.60
N ALA A 789 27.31 43.06 43.70
CA ALA A 789 26.98 41.62 43.74
C ALA A 789 26.90 40.91 42.36
N ARG A 790 27.47 41.50 41.29
CA ARG A 790 27.56 40.88 39.96
C ARG A 790 29.02 40.77 39.49
N LYS A 791 29.74 39.73 39.97
CA LYS A 791 30.90 39.04 39.33
C LYS A 791 31.68 38.19 40.34
N LYS A 792 31.51 36.86 40.26
CA LYS A 792 32.37 35.73 40.70
C LYS A 792 31.45 34.49 40.75
N SER A 793 31.79 33.31 40.19
CA SER A 793 32.95 32.94 39.40
C SER A 793 32.53 31.94 38.31
N ILE A 794 32.94 32.19 37.07
CA ILE A 794 33.03 31.21 35.98
C ILE A 794 34.53 30.88 35.83
N ILE A 795 34.89 29.72 35.26
CA ILE A 795 36.25 29.10 35.23
C ILE A 795 36.56 28.37 36.57
N GLY A 796 37.04 27.12 36.61
CA GLY A 796 37.31 26.12 35.55
C GLY A 796 38.32 25.06 36.04
N GLU A 797 38.32 23.85 35.44
CA GLU A 797 39.41 22.82 35.48
C GLU A 797 39.80 22.22 36.87
N GLU A 798 40.42 21.02 37.04
CA GLU A 798 40.66 19.86 36.17
C GLU A 798 40.84 18.55 37.00
N VAL A 799 41.07 17.44 36.28
CA VAL A 799 41.26 16.04 36.72
C VAL A 799 42.44 15.80 37.70
N ARG A 800 42.28 14.84 38.64
CA ARG A 800 43.40 13.99 39.14
C ARG A 800 42.93 12.61 39.61
N SER A 801 43.84 11.63 39.63
CA SER A 801 43.51 10.21 39.57
C SER A 801 44.32 9.29 40.52
N VAL A 802 43.77 8.08 40.74
CA VAL A 802 44.42 6.84 41.24
C VAL A 802 44.87 6.80 42.72
N HIS A 803 44.34 5.82 43.46
CA HIS A 803 45.17 4.81 44.17
C HIS A 803 44.46 3.45 44.31
N LYS A 804 45.19 2.44 44.82
CA LYS A 804 45.23 1.13 44.14
C LYS A 804 45.80 -0.03 45.01
N ASP A 805 44.96 -1.01 45.38
CA ASP A 805 45.35 -2.30 46.01
C ASP A 805 44.42 -3.44 45.53
N LYS A 806 44.71 -4.75 45.57
CA LYS A 806 45.91 -5.62 45.43
C LYS A 806 45.51 -6.98 46.03
N GLY A 807 45.78 -8.09 45.34
CA GLY A 807 45.55 -9.44 45.86
C GLY A 807 45.92 -10.50 44.83
N GLN A 808 46.94 -11.30 45.14
CA GLN A 808 47.54 -12.40 44.36
C GLN A 808 47.95 -13.51 45.36
N PRO A 809 48.39 -14.73 44.97
CA PRO A 809 49.02 -15.14 43.70
C PRO A 809 48.07 -15.69 42.62
#